data_AF-A0A2N7Z015-F1
#
_entry.id   AF-A0A2N7Z015-F1
#
_cell.length_a   1.000
_cell.length_b   1.000
_cell.length_c   1.000
_cell.angle_alpha   90.00
_cell.angle_beta   90.00
_cell.angle_gamma   90.00
#
_symmetry.space_group_name_H-M   'P 1'
#
loop_
_entity.id
_entity.type
_entity.pdbx_description
1 polymer ?
#
loop_
_entity_poly.entity_id
_entity_poly.type
_entity_poly.pdbx_seq_one_letter_code
_entity_poly.pdbx_strand_id
1 'polypeptide(L)'
;MTQLHTRSPQQSYTYQPPHPNGPSLSTLRDTASAHLDSAAGPTPQPQTDNCPDSGDFKQQLADQKNFRTLARKLNELAAQLGEAATPLAVLTALKSTSMEVAPGSSSSEEAGRTTTLENYITSNGLPVPDSHYSLIALARALIDRALEHPLGNFGGALSWPIPLSTVDQGRLRKFAMNYEHHLGDKPLVMGVKGGLLEFLRYKAPLPEGVLSDPIQVGEMLMGTAEGLLMAETLCKQMNWVATRESAYECLKTAIILQMDPECLTEPNPNKVAGFDLSNKTHWGKPLSMIVDGLSTHLSKSGRTSAEMSKTGAHLLLLMKHPELLIKDVPDAVVYASAAWVRLRTAAASIEAKTPGKVQNMTFNQVMAEAETAALYNPQATQRAQIAALRVWGLVNGVLSPEQAGRYNAADIEVVRNAFNQQAIEQIDASSLIQSEMPSRRDIALARLKERFGESVPFEEKLLKVHDTKQPSIQPVYDPNRAPAGMMSLLDIAMSGLDNYEWVSQDPRINAALEGKSLNLGVNAEFNSQLAQAISDKKKGIGVAIKHMIAQLPLADRQNLEYGQLEFYQLNTYRLGLGFTDRTLHHKNEKLYVKATGANGTTTYEVDLSKHSITQVSNSVLTCERERDANRVYPIEKFTPVANADFSQNTQAGSAQPTPSTFTSARTQAIADTFVKHLHIDNRDVIKQAKGVTSFDKQMDAEWALTNFFLDLIPLRSAICNFKEGQYIDGATDLFLDVFSFVTAGAAAAAKVAKVGTKAITMTKKALQCSRIIGTTVISEFNPLNGVGDLLLGGTRLASKGITKAKIAAGLTPPPYGDVTWGTLKVGEQTLETSSIIHNGQRYAYDPVTMKPYGPPLKDFSVQDTLNPNSPTTHRKPNKSHRFNPLNTDARPLHIKKPLPEGDYVESLQGKLELDHFEPDTIEATMNKFKQEMNAFYDALPPINKLERPLIPSVPKSVSVPTLFEKAFKTSNGIVLGEKHSQMASFKVLFANVETLKNQGVKKVYFEGLIDTPKGLRDDGIGVLGEQGRRTNPTLEELLGKLEANGIEVMPIDHCFLTRHKDQPHKKRTTTGESSQRRLRECNYYASETIQATSGTEKWVALVGCAHMNTCENVPGLAELTHSIGIYVANADNVKGQVGKQLIGRPQDPTKPVGWGGGIPGDLHIFVER
;
A
#
# COMPACT_ATOMS: atom_id res chain seq x y z
N MET A 1 61.15 6.24 27.04
CA MET A 1 62.05 7.41 26.93
C MET A 1 61.17 8.65 26.89
N THR A 2 61.12 9.59 27.84
CA THR A 2 61.78 9.81 29.14
C THR A 2 60.91 10.83 29.90
N GLN A 3 60.59 10.54 31.18
CA GLN A 3 60.23 11.36 32.37
C GLN A 3 59.59 12.77 32.22
N LEU A 4 58.44 13.08 32.83
CA LEU A 4 58.16 13.39 34.27
C LEU A 4 59.03 14.51 34.88
N HIS A 5 58.45 15.70 35.15
CA HIS A 5 58.14 16.22 36.51
C HIS A 5 57.75 17.72 36.60
N THR A 6 56.58 17.95 37.21
CA THR A 6 56.15 18.95 38.22
C THR A 6 57.07 20.10 38.68
N ARG A 7 56.54 21.33 38.78
CA ARG A 7 56.19 22.10 40.02
C ARG A 7 56.07 23.63 39.80
N SER A 8 55.04 24.23 40.40
CA SER A 8 54.80 25.69 40.67
C SER A 8 55.78 26.24 41.74
N PRO A 9 55.77 27.53 42.25
CA PRO A 9 54.70 28.57 42.25
C PRO A 9 55.11 30.09 42.23
N GLN A 10 54.08 30.97 42.40
CA GLN A 10 54.05 32.35 42.97
C GLN A 10 54.48 33.58 42.13
N GLN A 11 53.57 34.54 41.82
CA GLN A 11 53.23 35.76 42.62
C GLN A 11 52.31 36.77 41.86
N SER A 12 51.25 37.20 42.58
CA SER A 12 50.51 38.50 42.63
C SER A 12 50.59 39.58 41.53
N TYR A 13 49.44 40.15 41.15
CA TYR A 13 49.01 41.54 41.50
C TYR A 13 47.51 41.78 41.23
N THR A 14 46.86 42.47 42.17
CA THR A 14 45.46 42.94 42.24
C THR A 14 45.26 44.32 41.60
N TYR A 15 44.12 44.56 40.93
CA TYR A 15 43.43 45.87 40.98
C TYR A 15 41.96 45.79 40.52
N GLN A 16 41.08 46.49 41.24
CA GLN A 16 39.65 46.79 41.00
C GLN A 16 39.34 48.07 41.81
N PRO A 17 38.19 48.76 41.65
CA PRO A 17 37.57 49.49 40.52
C PRO A 17 37.46 51.03 40.90
N PRO A 18 36.57 51.93 40.38
CA PRO A 18 35.08 51.86 40.43
C PRO A 18 34.28 52.49 39.24
N HIS A 19 32.96 52.26 39.26
CA HIS A 19 31.87 52.91 38.48
C HIS A 19 31.52 54.35 38.98
N PRO A 20 30.37 54.97 38.65
CA PRO A 20 29.87 55.56 37.37
C PRO A 20 29.42 57.04 37.57
N ASN A 21 28.90 57.73 36.53
CA ASN A 21 27.71 58.64 36.57
C ASN A 21 27.59 59.53 35.31
N GLY A 22 26.37 59.65 34.76
CA GLY A 22 25.98 60.60 33.70
C GLY A 22 25.88 62.06 34.20
N PRO A 23 25.38 63.03 33.39
CA PRO A 23 23.99 63.02 32.93
C PRO A 23 23.73 63.56 31.50
N SER A 24 22.45 63.58 31.16
CA SER A 24 21.78 63.82 29.89
C SER A 24 21.41 65.27 29.54
N LEU A 25 21.13 65.47 28.24
CA LEU A 25 20.12 66.37 27.60
C LEU A 25 20.27 67.89 27.72
N SER A 26 20.33 68.59 26.57
CA SER A 26 19.23 69.43 26.04
C SER A 26 19.67 70.42 24.94
N THR A 27 18.74 70.69 23.98
CA THR A 27 18.53 71.94 23.21
C THR A 27 19.58 72.35 22.14
N LEU A 28 19.32 72.96 20.97
CA LEU A 28 18.23 73.67 20.26
C LEU A 28 18.53 73.55 18.73
N ARG A 29 17.55 73.26 17.85
CA ARG A 29 16.83 74.20 16.96
C ARG A 29 17.65 75.15 16.05
N ASP A 30 17.37 74.99 14.75
CA ASP A 30 17.20 75.96 13.67
C ASP A 30 18.36 76.89 13.28
N THR A 31 18.78 76.84 12.01
CA THR A 31 18.57 77.94 11.03
C THR A 31 19.17 77.66 9.65
N ALA A 32 18.51 78.28 8.66
CA ALA A 32 19.03 78.76 7.37
C ALA A 32 19.02 77.83 6.15
N SER A 33 17.88 77.90 5.44
CA SER A 33 17.77 77.79 3.98
C SER A 33 18.68 78.80 3.25
N ALA A 34 19.23 78.40 2.10
CA ALA A 34 18.95 78.97 0.76
C ALA A 34 20.13 78.85 -0.21
N HIS A 35 19.76 78.64 -1.49
CA HIS A 35 20.52 78.78 -2.74
C HIS A 35 21.34 77.57 -3.23
N LEU A 36 20.75 76.77 -4.13
CA LEU A 36 20.85 76.98 -5.59
C LEU A 36 20.13 75.86 -6.34
N ASP A 37 19.16 76.23 -7.18
CA ASP A 37 18.56 75.38 -8.20
C ASP A 37 19.60 75.01 -9.28
N SER A 38 19.58 73.75 -9.71
CA SER A 38 19.51 73.33 -11.13
C SER A 38 20.20 71.98 -11.39
N ALA A 39 19.43 71.09 -12.04
CA ALA A 39 19.84 69.90 -12.82
C ALA A 39 20.07 68.57 -12.08
N ALA A 40 18.99 67.80 -11.86
CA ALA A 40 18.90 66.35 -12.13
C ALA A 40 17.49 65.84 -11.82
N GLY A 41 16.96 64.94 -12.66
CA GLY A 41 15.61 64.38 -12.57
C GLY A 41 15.33 63.56 -11.31
N PRO A 42 14.07 63.11 -11.10
CA PRO A 42 13.63 62.51 -9.85
C PRO A 42 14.39 61.20 -9.57
N THR A 43 15.17 61.22 -8.50
CA THR A 43 15.68 60.03 -7.84
C THR A 43 14.50 59.34 -7.15
N PRO A 44 14.19 58.06 -7.45
CA PRO A 44 13.23 57.31 -6.66
C PRO A 44 13.77 57.16 -5.23
N GLN A 45 12.95 57.48 -4.24
CA GLN A 45 13.21 57.16 -2.84
C GLN A 45 13.51 55.65 -2.70
N PRO A 46 14.35 55.24 -1.74
CA PRO A 46 14.48 53.82 -1.40
C PRO A 46 13.09 53.33 -1.00
N GLN A 47 12.46 52.56 -1.88
CA GLN A 47 11.32 51.74 -1.50
C GLN A 47 11.82 50.87 -0.36
N THR A 48 11.25 51.06 0.82
CA THR A 48 11.24 50.02 1.83
C THR A 48 10.67 48.78 1.14
N ASP A 49 11.53 47.78 0.93
CA ASP A 49 11.11 46.46 0.47
C ASP A 49 10.05 45.94 1.46
N ASN A 50 8.78 46.18 1.13
CA ASN A 50 7.66 45.47 1.72
C ASN A 50 7.78 44.03 1.20
N CYS A 51 8.55 43.23 1.93
CA CYS A 51 8.55 41.79 1.81
C CYS A 51 7.08 41.33 1.91
N PRO A 52 6.58 40.47 1.01
CA PRO A 52 5.26 39.87 1.19
C PRO A 52 5.39 38.85 2.32
N ASP A 53 5.25 39.31 3.56
CA ASP A 53 5.02 38.45 4.71
C ASP A 53 3.77 37.62 4.40
N SER A 54 3.92 36.29 4.29
CA SER A 54 2.77 35.41 4.32
C SER A 54 2.02 35.71 5.61
N GLY A 55 0.71 35.95 5.49
CA GLY A 55 -0.13 36.49 6.57
C GLY A 55 0.17 35.95 7.97
N ASP A 56 -0.01 36.82 8.98
CA ASP A 56 0.17 36.49 10.40
C ASP A 56 -0.45 35.14 10.75
N PHE A 57 0.11 34.40 11.71
CA PHE A 57 -0.40 33.07 12.11
C PHE A 57 -1.93 33.08 12.37
N LYS A 58 -2.44 34.20 12.93
CA LYS A 58 -3.88 34.44 13.11
C LYS A 58 -4.67 34.55 11.80
N GLN A 59 -4.08 35.16 10.78
CA GLN A 59 -4.67 35.27 9.44
C GLN A 59 -4.76 33.89 8.76
N GLN A 60 -3.73 33.05 8.88
CA GLN A 60 -3.75 31.70 8.33
C GLN A 60 -4.83 30.82 8.99
N LEU A 61 -5.04 30.95 10.31
CA LEU A 61 -6.15 30.30 11.01
C LEU A 61 -7.51 30.83 10.56
N ALA A 62 -7.64 32.14 10.35
CA ALA A 62 -8.86 32.75 9.82
C ALA A 62 -9.19 32.25 8.40
N ASP A 63 -8.18 32.13 7.53
CA ASP A 63 -8.33 31.59 6.18
C ASP A 63 -8.78 30.12 6.19
N GLN A 64 -8.23 29.29 7.09
CA GLN A 64 -8.67 27.92 7.26
C GLN A 64 -10.11 27.81 7.74
N LYS A 65 -10.52 28.69 8.67
CA LYS A 65 -11.93 28.76 9.11
C LYS A 65 -12.84 29.09 7.93
N ASN A 66 -12.42 29.98 7.03
CA ASN A 66 -13.16 30.28 5.81
C ASN A 66 -13.23 29.08 4.88
N PHE A 67 -12.12 28.37 4.64
CA PHE A 67 -12.12 27.16 3.81
C PHE A 67 -13.05 26.07 4.34
N ARG A 68 -13.05 25.81 5.66
CA ARG A 68 -13.98 24.85 6.29
C ARG A 68 -15.43 25.28 6.11
N THR A 69 -15.71 26.58 6.30
CA THR A 69 -17.06 27.14 6.15
C THR A 69 -17.56 27.04 4.72
N LEU A 70 -16.73 27.44 3.75
CA LEU A 70 -17.03 27.37 2.33
C LEU A 70 -17.24 25.91 1.89
N ALA A 71 -16.34 24.99 2.24
CA ALA A 71 -16.47 23.59 1.86
C ALA A 71 -17.75 22.94 2.39
N ARG A 72 -18.10 23.21 3.65
CA ARG A 72 -19.37 22.74 4.24
C ARG A 72 -20.57 23.27 3.45
N LYS A 73 -20.59 24.57 3.13
CA LYS A 73 -21.66 25.19 2.35
C LYS A 73 -21.76 24.64 0.93
N LEU A 74 -20.63 24.36 0.28
CA LEU A 74 -20.60 23.72 -1.04
C LEU A 74 -21.14 22.28 -1.01
N ASN A 75 -20.82 21.49 0.01
CA ASN A 75 -21.37 20.15 0.19
C ASN A 75 -22.89 20.18 0.49
N GLU A 76 -23.34 21.12 1.34
CA GLU A 76 -24.78 21.36 1.59
C GLU A 76 -25.51 21.66 0.26
N LEU A 77 -24.94 22.54 -0.59
CA LEU A 77 -25.48 22.85 -1.92
C LEU A 77 -25.48 21.66 -2.87
N ALA A 78 -24.40 20.89 -2.92
CA ALA A 78 -24.32 19.71 -3.77
C ALA A 78 -25.40 18.67 -3.42
N ALA A 79 -25.62 18.45 -2.12
CA ALA A 79 -26.66 17.55 -1.62
C ALA A 79 -28.08 18.07 -1.95
N GLN A 80 -28.32 19.37 -1.84
CA GLN A 80 -29.62 19.99 -2.14
C GLN A 80 -29.96 19.96 -3.64
N LEU A 81 -28.96 20.20 -4.51
CA LEU A 81 -29.18 20.31 -5.95
C LEU A 81 -29.22 18.95 -6.67
N GLY A 82 -28.59 17.91 -6.10
CA GLY A 82 -28.51 16.57 -6.68
C GLY A 82 -27.59 16.47 -7.92
N GLU A 83 -27.38 15.26 -8.43
CA GLU A 83 -26.42 14.99 -9.52
C GLU A 83 -26.82 15.61 -10.88
N ALA A 84 -28.11 15.82 -11.11
CA ALA A 84 -28.65 16.37 -12.37
C ALA A 84 -28.68 17.91 -12.42
N ALA A 85 -28.00 18.58 -11.48
CA ALA A 85 -27.99 20.04 -11.38
C ALA A 85 -27.42 20.71 -12.65
N THR A 86 -28.15 21.67 -13.20
CA THR A 86 -27.67 22.47 -14.34
C THR A 86 -26.67 23.54 -13.89
N PRO A 87 -25.74 23.98 -14.75
CA PRO A 87 -24.81 25.06 -14.42
C PRO A 87 -25.49 26.35 -13.95
N LEU A 88 -26.66 26.68 -14.54
CA LEU A 88 -27.43 27.84 -14.13
C LEU A 88 -28.01 27.69 -12.71
N ALA A 89 -28.48 26.49 -12.36
CA ALA A 89 -28.97 26.21 -11.01
C ALA A 89 -27.85 26.29 -9.96
N VAL A 90 -26.67 25.76 -10.29
CA VAL A 90 -25.47 25.86 -9.43
C VAL A 90 -25.06 27.32 -9.22
N LEU A 91 -24.93 28.09 -10.30
CA LEU A 91 -24.56 29.51 -10.22
C LEU A 91 -25.59 30.33 -9.41
N THR A 92 -26.88 30.06 -9.61
CA THR A 92 -27.96 30.73 -8.86
C THR A 92 -27.85 30.42 -7.37
N ALA A 93 -27.58 29.16 -7.02
CA ALA A 93 -27.42 28.74 -5.63
C ALA A 93 -26.16 29.35 -4.97
N LEU A 94 -25.05 29.48 -5.70
CA LEU A 94 -23.84 30.15 -5.22
C LEU A 94 -24.05 31.65 -4.97
N LYS A 95 -24.89 32.30 -5.79
CA LYS A 95 -25.29 33.71 -5.61
C LYS A 95 -26.25 33.93 -4.45
N SER A 96 -27.14 32.99 -4.18
CA SER A 96 -28.13 33.12 -3.11
C SER A 96 -27.63 32.65 -1.74
N THR A 97 -26.55 31.88 -1.70
CA THR A 97 -26.01 31.32 -0.46
C THR A 97 -24.91 32.22 0.08
N SER A 98 -25.03 32.60 1.35
CA SER A 98 -24.04 33.46 2.01
C SER A 98 -23.14 32.69 2.97
N MET A 99 -21.96 33.25 3.20
CA MET A 99 -21.04 32.86 4.28
C MET A 99 -20.51 34.09 5.01
N GLU A 100 -20.20 33.92 6.29
CA GLU A 100 -19.43 34.89 7.06
C GLU A 100 -17.94 34.65 6.85
N VAL A 101 -17.21 35.71 6.54
CA VAL A 101 -15.76 35.69 6.39
C VAL A 101 -15.11 36.00 7.74
N ALA A 102 -14.23 35.13 8.20
CA ALA A 102 -13.53 35.26 9.46
C ALA A 102 -12.79 36.61 9.55
N PRO A 103 -12.91 37.35 10.67
CA PRO A 103 -12.14 38.57 10.88
C PRO A 103 -10.63 38.29 10.79
N GLY A 104 -9.90 39.17 10.08
CA GLY A 104 -8.44 39.06 9.94
C GLY A 104 -7.95 38.05 8.90
N SER A 105 -8.82 37.51 8.04
CA SER A 105 -8.43 36.68 6.89
C SER A 105 -7.66 37.45 5.80
N SER A 106 -7.04 36.76 4.85
CA SER A 106 -6.37 37.34 3.67
C SER A 106 -7.34 37.95 2.65
N SER A 107 -8.63 37.63 2.73
CA SER A 107 -9.72 38.26 1.97
C SER A 107 -10.04 39.68 2.51
N SER A 108 -9.09 40.62 2.36
CA SER A 108 -9.10 41.94 3.01
C SER A 108 -10.35 42.79 2.75
N GLU A 109 -11.04 42.62 1.61
CA GLU A 109 -12.26 43.36 1.25
C GLU A 109 -13.52 42.82 1.96
N GLU A 110 -13.51 41.55 2.36
CA GLU A 110 -14.67 40.82 2.87
C GLU A 110 -14.50 40.39 4.34
N ALA A 111 -13.30 40.49 4.91
CA ALA A 111 -12.99 40.08 6.28
C ALA A 111 -13.94 40.69 7.31
N GLY A 112 -14.59 39.84 8.12
CA GLY A 112 -15.58 40.25 9.12
C GLY A 112 -16.95 40.65 8.56
N ARG A 113 -17.21 40.42 7.27
CA ARG A 113 -18.51 40.68 6.62
C ARG A 113 -19.15 39.38 6.11
N THR A 114 -20.45 39.47 5.82
CA THR A 114 -21.18 38.42 5.10
C THR A 114 -21.05 38.66 3.60
N THR A 115 -20.70 37.63 2.84
CA THR A 115 -20.61 37.65 1.37
C THR A 115 -21.30 36.43 0.76
N THR A 116 -21.61 36.46 -0.53
CA THR A 116 -22.13 35.29 -1.26
C THR A 116 -21.01 34.30 -1.56
N LEU A 117 -21.31 33.01 -1.69
CA LEU A 117 -20.29 32.01 -2.04
C LEU A 117 -19.60 32.32 -3.38
N GLU A 118 -20.36 32.76 -4.39
CA GLU A 118 -19.80 33.16 -5.70
C GLU A 118 -18.75 34.27 -5.54
N ASN A 119 -19.10 35.37 -4.86
CA ASN A 119 -18.17 36.47 -4.64
C ASN A 119 -16.90 36.00 -3.92
N TYR A 120 -17.02 35.27 -2.82
CA TYR A 120 -15.86 34.79 -2.07
C TYR A 120 -14.95 33.89 -2.94
N ILE A 121 -15.55 32.96 -3.70
CA ILE A 121 -14.80 32.07 -4.61
C ILE A 121 -14.04 32.90 -5.63
N THR A 122 -14.71 33.88 -6.24
CA THR A 122 -14.15 34.69 -7.32
C THR A 122 -13.08 35.66 -6.82
N SER A 123 -13.31 36.35 -5.70
CA SER A 123 -12.37 37.32 -5.11
C SER A 123 -11.09 36.66 -4.60
N ASN A 124 -11.16 35.38 -4.23
CA ASN A 124 -10.01 34.59 -3.78
C ASN A 124 -9.39 33.73 -4.91
N GLY A 125 -9.80 33.94 -6.17
CA GLY A 125 -9.22 33.25 -7.34
C GLY A 125 -9.46 31.74 -7.37
N LEU A 126 -10.51 31.25 -6.70
CA LEU A 126 -10.92 29.85 -6.71
C LEU A 126 -11.77 29.54 -7.96
N PRO A 127 -11.71 28.31 -8.50
CA PRO A 127 -12.52 27.94 -9.65
C PRO A 127 -14.02 27.91 -9.29
N VAL A 128 -14.84 28.63 -10.04
CA VAL A 128 -16.30 28.68 -9.81
C VAL A 128 -16.94 27.35 -10.22
N PRO A 129 -17.63 26.64 -9.31
CA PRO A 129 -18.32 25.40 -9.64
C PRO A 129 -19.49 25.60 -10.59
N ASP A 130 -19.66 24.67 -11.53
CA ASP A 130 -20.71 24.67 -12.56
C ASP A 130 -21.57 23.40 -12.54
N SER A 131 -21.34 22.50 -11.58
CA SER A 131 -21.90 21.15 -11.55
C SER A 131 -21.86 20.55 -10.15
N HIS A 132 -22.67 19.52 -9.89
CA HIS A 132 -22.63 18.77 -8.63
C HIS A 132 -21.22 18.25 -8.31
N TYR A 133 -20.52 17.71 -9.32
CA TYR A 133 -19.17 17.16 -9.14
C TYR A 133 -18.12 18.25 -8.89
N SER A 134 -18.21 19.41 -9.53
CA SER A 134 -17.27 20.52 -9.27
C SER A 134 -17.49 21.17 -7.91
N LEU A 135 -18.74 21.21 -7.41
CA LEU A 135 -19.03 21.62 -6.02
C LEU A 135 -18.33 20.70 -5.02
N ILE A 136 -18.49 19.39 -5.19
CA ILE A 136 -17.83 18.38 -4.33
C ILE A 136 -16.31 18.43 -4.47
N ALA A 137 -15.78 18.59 -5.69
CA ALA A 137 -14.35 18.65 -5.95
C ALA A 137 -13.70 19.88 -5.28
N LEU A 138 -14.32 21.07 -5.41
CA LEU A 138 -13.86 22.27 -4.74
C LEU A 138 -13.96 22.13 -3.22
N ALA A 139 -15.09 21.61 -2.71
CA ALA A 139 -15.26 21.35 -1.28
C ALA A 139 -14.17 20.41 -0.74
N ARG A 140 -13.85 19.32 -1.45
CA ARG A 140 -12.76 18.40 -1.08
C ARG A 140 -11.41 19.08 -1.10
N ALA A 141 -11.08 19.86 -2.12
CA ALA A 141 -9.81 20.59 -2.20
C ALA A 141 -9.64 21.61 -1.06
N LEU A 142 -10.73 22.30 -0.70
CA LEU A 142 -10.74 23.25 0.43
C LEU A 142 -10.62 22.54 1.78
N ILE A 143 -11.28 21.40 1.97
CA ILE A 143 -11.11 20.56 3.16
C ILE A 143 -9.64 20.11 3.24
N ASP A 144 -9.09 19.60 2.15
CA ASP A 144 -7.71 19.11 2.10
C ASP A 144 -6.71 20.18 2.52
N ARG A 145 -6.88 21.41 2.00
CA ARG A 145 -6.07 22.58 2.35
C ARG A 145 -6.28 23.04 3.80
N ALA A 146 -7.49 22.86 4.35
CA ALA A 146 -7.81 23.22 5.72
C ALA A 146 -7.36 22.17 6.77
N LEU A 147 -6.90 20.99 6.32
CA LEU A 147 -6.30 19.98 7.21
C LEU A 147 -4.85 20.31 7.54
N GLU A 148 -4.13 21.00 6.65
CA GLU A 148 -2.75 21.45 6.89
C GLU A 148 -2.74 22.45 8.04
N HIS A 149 -2.07 22.16 9.15
CA HIS A 149 -2.07 23.09 10.27
C HIS A 149 -0.99 24.19 10.08
N PRO A 150 -1.26 25.48 10.36
CA PRO A 150 -0.30 26.58 10.10
C PRO A 150 1.04 26.42 10.85
N LEU A 151 1.02 25.73 11.98
CA LEU A 151 2.21 25.47 12.79
C LEU A 151 2.96 24.20 12.39
N GLY A 152 2.51 23.54 11.32
CA GLY A 152 3.04 22.27 10.83
C GLY A 152 2.91 21.16 11.88
N ASN A 153 3.89 20.24 11.88
CA ASN A 153 3.99 19.11 12.82
C ASN A 153 4.48 19.52 14.22
N PHE A 154 4.45 20.81 14.54
CA PHE A 154 4.89 21.42 15.80
C PHE A 154 6.37 21.23 16.20
N GLY A 155 7.16 20.48 15.44
CA GLY A 155 8.56 20.18 15.81
C GLY A 155 9.51 21.37 15.71
N GLY A 156 9.10 22.44 15.04
CA GLY A 156 9.94 23.62 14.83
C GLY A 156 11.27 23.27 14.15
N ALA A 157 12.35 23.80 14.71
CA ALA A 157 13.72 23.56 14.28
C ALA A 157 14.22 22.11 14.41
N LEU A 158 13.52 21.27 15.18
CA LEU A 158 13.80 19.83 15.24
C LEU A 158 13.30 19.11 13.97
N SER A 159 12.36 19.71 13.24
CA SER A 159 11.76 19.17 12.02
C SER A 159 12.29 19.79 10.72
N TRP A 160 13.30 20.66 10.81
CA TRP A 160 13.95 21.23 9.63
C TRP A 160 14.65 20.15 8.80
N PRO A 161 14.84 20.39 7.48
CA PRO A 161 15.68 19.52 6.63
C PRO A 161 17.06 19.25 7.20
N ILE A 162 17.62 20.26 7.86
CA ILE A 162 18.83 20.17 8.68
C ILE A 162 18.39 20.47 10.11
N PRO A 163 18.22 19.46 10.95
CA PRO A 163 17.74 19.65 12.33
C PRO A 163 18.70 20.52 13.12
N LEU A 164 18.16 21.25 14.10
CA LEU A 164 18.95 22.00 15.06
C LEU A 164 19.99 21.09 15.74
N SER A 165 21.24 21.53 15.80
CA SER A 165 22.33 20.75 16.42
C SER A 165 22.04 20.50 17.91
N THR A 166 22.50 19.38 18.48
CA THR A 166 22.28 19.07 19.91
C THR A 166 22.85 20.16 20.83
N VAL A 167 23.96 20.79 20.44
CA VAL A 167 24.54 21.94 21.15
C VAL A 167 23.59 23.14 21.12
N ASP A 168 23.04 23.49 19.96
CA ASP A 168 22.13 24.62 19.82
C ASP A 168 20.75 24.34 20.42
N GLN A 169 20.29 23.09 20.43
CA GLN A 169 19.12 22.67 21.20
C GLN A 169 19.35 22.94 22.71
N GLY A 170 20.50 22.54 23.25
CA GLY A 170 20.87 22.83 24.65
C GLY A 170 20.93 24.33 24.96
N ARG A 171 21.45 25.14 24.03
CA ARG A 171 21.49 26.61 24.14
C ARG A 171 20.08 27.23 24.14
N LEU A 172 19.25 26.89 23.16
CA LEU A 172 17.88 27.39 23.05
C LEU A 172 17.07 27.04 24.31
N ARG A 173 17.17 25.79 24.77
CA ARG A 173 16.53 25.35 26.01
C ARG A 173 16.97 26.20 27.21
N LYS A 174 18.26 26.49 27.33
CA LYS A 174 18.79 27.32 28.42
C LYS A 174 18.28 28.75 28.34
N PHE A 175 18.25 29.36 27.15
CA PHE A 175 17.67 30.69 26.94
C PHE A 175 16.19 30.73 27.32
N ALA A 176 15.40 29.74 26.87
CA ALA A 176 13.99 29.65 27.23
C ALA A 176 13.77 29.51 28.74
N MET A 177 14.56 28.68 29.43
CA MET A 177 14.44 28.49 30.88
C MET A 177 14.83 29.72 31.70
N ASN A 178 15.71 30.57 31.16
CA ASN A 178 16.17 31.81 31.78
C ASN A 178 15.41 33.05 31.27
N TYR A 179 14.29 32.87 30.59
CA TYR A 179 13.50 33.99 30.10
C TYR A 179 12.73 34.66 31.25
N GLU A 180 12.77 35.99 31.28
CA GLU A 180 12.02 36.84 32.22
C GLU A 180 10.75 37.35 31.57
N HIS A 181 9.63 37.27 32.30
CA HIS A 181 8.37 37.83 31.84
C HIS A 181 8.49 39.34 31.65
N HIS A 182 7.96 39.89 30.55
CA HIS A 182 8.13 41.30 30.19
C HIS A 182 7.61 42.30 31.23
N LEU A 183 6.67 41.89 32.08
CA LEU A 183 6.13 42.71 33.17
C LEU A 183 6.99 42.69 34.45
N GLY A 184 8.02 41.84 34.53
CA GLY A 184 8.92 41.74 35.69
C GLY A 184 8.27 41.24 37.00
N ASP A 185 7.03 40.75 36.95
CA ASP A 185 6.21 40.35 38.10
C ASP A 185 6.30 38.84 38.45
N LYS A 186 7.18 38.09 37.76
CA LYS A 186 7.26 36.62 37.84
C LYS A 186 8.70 36.11 37.93
N PRO A 187 8.90 34.91 38.51
CA PRO A 187 10.18 34.21 38.38
C PRO A 187 10.42 33.79 36.93
N LEU A 188 11.70 33.55 36.61
CA LEU A 188 12.13 32.92 35.36
C LEU A 188 11.30 31.67 35.04
N VAL A 189 11.22 31.28 33.77
CA VAL A 189 10.52 30.04 33.34
C VAL A 189 10.91 28.83 34.21
N MET A 190 12.19 28.67 34.55
CA MET A 190 12.67 27.59 35.42
C MET A 190 12.06 27.57 36.83
N GLY A 191 11.55 28.70 37.32
CA GLY A 191 10.85 28.84 38.59
C GLY A 191 9.33 28.64 38.49
N VAL A 192 8.78 28.43 37.27
CA VAL A 192 7.36 28.17 37.06
C VAL A 192 7.08 26.67 37.05
N LYS A 193 6.23 26.22 37.97
CA LYS A 193 5.76 24.82 38.00
C LYS A 193 4.94 24.52 36.74
N GLY A 194 5.32 23.48 36.00
CA GLY A 194 4.74 23.16 34.69
C GLY A 194 5.41 23.84 33.50
N GLY A 195 6.49 24.59 33.73
CA GLY A 195 7.41 25.06 32.70
C GLY A 195 6.82 26.08 31.73
N LEU A 196 7.21 25.96 30.45
CA LEU A 196 6.98 26.99 29.44
C LEU A 196 5.50 27.13 29.07
N LEU A 197 4.76 26.03 29.01
CA LEU A 197 3.33 26.06 28.71
C LEU A 197 2.52 26.78 29.80
N GLU A 198 2.84 26.55 31.07
CA GLU A 198 2.20 27.27 32.18
C GLU A 198 2.66 28.72 32.27
N PHE A 199 3.92 29.01 31.91
CA PHE A 199 4.41 30.37 31.79
C PHE A 199 3.61 31.16 30.75
N LEU A 200 3.42 30.63 29.54
CA LEU A 200 2.66 31.29 28.46
C LEU A 200 1.17 31.48 28.80
N ARG A 201 0.60 30.63 29.65
CA ARG A 201 -0.79 30.73 30.11
C ARG A 201 -1.00 31.88 31.11
N TYR A 202 0.06 32.37 31.75
CA TYR A 202 -0.06 33.42 32.75
C TYR A 202 -0.69 34.69 32.16
N LYS A 203 -1.78 35.17 32.79
CA LYS A 203 -2.61 36.31 32.32
C LYS A 203 -3.17 36.15 30.90
N ALA A 204 -3.15 34.93 30.36
CA ALA A 204 -3.83 34.54 29.12
C ALA A 204 -4.91 33.49 29.45
N PRO A 205 -6.01 33.88 30.12
CA PRO A 205 -7.07 32.94 30.48
C PRO A 205 -7.66 32.33 29.21
N LEU A 206 -7.68 31.00 29.16
CA LEU A 206 -8.29 30.24 28.07
C LEU A 206 -9.82 30.25 28.28
N PRO A 207 -10.62 30.54 27.22
CA PRO A 207 -12.07 30.46 27.30
C PRO A 207 -12.59 29.10 27.77
N GLU A 208 -13.80 29.07 28.34
CA GLU A 208 -14.44 27.83 28.78
C GLU A 208 -14.63 26.86 27.59
N GLY A 209 -14.34 25.57 27.79
CA GLY A 209 -14.39 24.54 26.73
C GLY A 209 -13.15 24.44 25.83
N VAL A 210 -12.20 25.38 25.90
CA VAL A 210 -10.96 25.33 25.09
C VAL A 210 -9.99 24.26 25.59
N LEU A 211 -9.94 24.03 26.91
CA LEU A 211 -9.01 23.06 27.51
C LEU A 211 -9.23 21.61 27.03
N SER A 212 -10.39 21.30 26.44
CA SER A 212 -10.64 20.00 25.79
C SER A 212 -10.07 19.88 24.38
N ASP A 213 -9.58 20.96 23.77
CA ASP A 213 -8.95 20.97 22.46
C ASP A 213 -7.46 21.36 22.55
N PRO A 214 -6.56 20.37 22.67
CA PRO A 214 -5.11 20.57 22.71
C PRO A 214 -4.55 21.47 21.60
N ILE A 215 -5.11 21.39 20.39
CA ILE A 215 -4.64 22.15 19.24
C ILE A 215 -4.96 23.62 19.46
N GLN A 216 -6.23 23.91 19.78
CA GLN A 216 -6.72 25.27 20.00
C GLN A 216 -6.03 25.95 21.20
N VAL A 217 -5.72 25.19 22.26
CA VAL A 217 -4.90 25.68 23.37
C VAL A 217 -3.50 26.11 22.87
N GLY A 218 -2.83 25.26 22.09
CA GLY A 218 -1.51 25.57 21.53
C GLY A 218 -1.53 26.81 20.63
N GLU A 219 -2.53 26.93 19.77
CA GLU A 219 -2.75 28.10 18.92
C GLU A 219 -2.91 29.38 19.75
N MET A 220 -3.75 29.36 20.79
CA MET A 220 -3.99 30.54 21.64
C MET A 220 -2.75 30.96 22.41
N LEU A 221 -2.02 30.02 23.02
CA LEU A 221 -0.83 30.33 23.81
C LEU A 221 0.27 30.98 22.96
N MET A 222 0.50 30.48 21.74
CA MET A 222 1.47 31.07 20.82
C MET A 222 1.00 32.38 20.19
N GLY A 223 -0.32 32.58 20.07
CA GLY A 223 -0.92 33.81 19.56
C GLY A 223 -1.00 34.96 20.57
N THR A 224 -0.60 34.74 21.82
CA THR A 224 -0.55 35.78 22.86
C THR A 224 0.57 36.80 22.59
N ALA A 225 0.45 38.00 23.16
CA ALA A 225 1.51 39.01 23.09
C ALA A 225 2.82 38.51 23.72
N GLU A 226 2.72 37.78 24.84
CA GLU A 226 3.88 37.18 25.52
C GLU A 226 4.51 36.06 24.69
N GLY A 227 3.70 35.19 24.08
CA GLY A 227 4.18 34.13 23.19
C GLY A 227 4.98 34.70 22.02
N LEU A 228 4.47 35.74 21.36
CA LEU A 228 5.17 36.41 20.27
C LEU A 228 6.47 37.10 20.74
N LEU A 229 6.41 37.83 21.86
CA LEU A 229 7.58 38.53 22.38
C LEU A 229 8.70 37.56 22.77
N MET A 230 8.35 36.45 23.44
CA MET A 230 9.29 35.39 23.78
C MET A 230 9.86 34.75 22.51
N ALA A 231 9.01 34.42 21.54
CA ALA A 231 9.41 33.82 20.26
C ALA A 231 10.47 34.68 19.54
N GLU A 232 10.22 35.98 19.39
CA GLU A 232 11.13 36.93 18.75
C GLU A 232 12.44 37.08 19.53
N THR A 233 12.36 37.14 20.86
CA THR A 233 13.53 37.27 21.73
C THR A 233 14.45 36.06 21.64
N LEU A 234 13.89 34.85 21.73
CA LEU A 234 14.65 33.59 21.62
C LEU A 234 15.28 33.45 20.24
N CYS A 235 14.51 33.72 19.18
CA CYS A 235 14.99 33.66 17.80
C CYS A 235 16.16 34.61 17.56
N LYS A 236 16.08 35.84 18.09
CA LYS A 236 17.16 36.83 18.05
C LYS A 236 18.39 36.39 18.83
N GLN A 237 18.24 35.84 20.03
CA GLN A 237 19.35 35.32 20.83
C GLN A 237 20.06 34.14 20.16
N MET A 238 19.33 33.33 19.40
CA MET A 238 19.87 32.23 18.60
C MET A 238 20.49 32.69 17.27
N ASN A 239 20.40 33.99 16.94
CA ASN A 239 20.86 34.57 15.67
C ASN A 239 20.25 33.86 14.44
N TRP A 240 18.96 33.53 14.49
CA TRP A 240 18.23 32.95 13.37
C TRP A 240 17.71 34.04 12.42
N VAL A 241 17.31 33.64 11.21
CA VAL A 241 16.68 34.55 10.24
C VAL A 241 15.49 35.29 10.90
N ALA A 242 15.44 36.61 10.72
CA ALA A 242 14.49 37.49 11.41
C ALA A 242 13.15 37.56 10.66
N THR A 243 12.45 36.43 10.60
CA THR A 243 11.06 36.34 10.11
C THR A 243 10.12 35.92 11.23
N ARG A 244 8.83 36.28 11.11
CA ARG A 244 7.83 35.95 12.13
C ARG A 244 7.63 34.44 12.26
N GLU A 245 7.78 33.68 11.19
CA GLU A 245 7.77 32.22 11.21
C GLU A 245 8.96 31.65 11.96
N SER A 246 10.16 32.19 11.74
CA SER A 246 11.36 31.76 12.46
C SER A 246 11.20 31.96 13.98
N ALA A 247 10.51 33.03 14.40
CA ALA A 247 10.12 33.23 15.79
C ALA A 247 9.21 32.09 16.30
N TYR A 248 8.13 31.76 15.58
CA TYR A 248 7.25 30.65 15.96
C TYR A 248 7.97 29.29 15.96
N GLU A 249 8.84 29.02 14.98
CA GLU A 249 9.70 27.84 14.94
C GLU A 249 10.58 27.75 16.20
N CYS A 250 11.13 28.89 16.65
CA CYS A 250 11.95 28.97 17.85
C CYS A 250 11.16 28.64 19.12
N LEU A 251 9.96 29.23 19.27
CA LEU A 251 9.10 28.97 20.42
C LEU A 251 8.63 27.52 20.48
N LYS A 252 8.17 26.95 19.35
CA LYS A 252 7.78 25.53 19.25
C LYS A 252 8.91 24.60 19.69
N THR A 253 10.12 24.86 19.17
CA THR A 253 11.33 24.11 19.52
C THR A 253 11.63 24.21 21.02
N ALA A 254 11.55 25.41 21.59
CA ALA A 254 11.79 25.64 23.02
C ALA A 254 10.79 24.89 23.90
N ILE A 255 9.50 24.88 23.53
CA ILE A 255 8.45 24.13 24.22
C ILE A 255 8.78 22.63 24.23
N ILE A 256 9.11 22.04 23.08
CA ILE A 256 9.46 20.61 22.98
C ILE A 256 10.70 20.30 23.83
N LEU A 257 11.79 21.06 23.70
CA LEU A 257 13.05 20.82 24.42
C LEU A 257 12.92 21.01 25.95
N GLN A 258 11.99 21.86 26.40
CA GLN A 258 11.70 22.01 27.82
C GLN A 258 10.95 20.80 28.38
N MET A 259 9.99 20.27 27.63
CA MET A 259 9.16 19.13 28.03
C MET A 259 9.88 17.78 27.88
N ASP A 260 10.73 17.62 26.87
CA ASP A 260 11.50 16.40 26.55
C ASP A 260 13.03 16.65 26.59
N PRO A 261 13.63 17.08 27.71
CA PRO A 261 15.08 17.30 27.78
C PRO A 261 15.90 16.02 27.57
N GLU A 262 15.32 14.85 27.85
CA GLU A 262 15.95 13.54 27.66
C GLU A 262 16.35 13.30 26.20
N CYS A 263 15.70 13.96 25.23
CA CYS A 263 16.08 13.88 23.82
C CYS A 263 17.52 14.37 23.55
N LEU A 264 18.11 15.14 24.47
CA LEU A 264 19.49 15.66 24.38
C LEU A 264 20.53 14.69 24.93
N THR A 265 20.16 13.89 25.93
CA THR A 265 21.11 13.05 26.68
C THR A 265 20.98 11.56 26.35
N GLU A 266 19.76 11.10 26.06
CA GLU A 266 19.45 9.71 25.77
C GLU A 266 18.42 9.61 24.62
N PRO A 267 18.81 9.96 23.38
CA PRO A 267 17.91 9.94 22.25
C PRO A 267 17.36 8.52 22.01
N ASN A 268 16.05 8.35 22.15
CA ASN A 268 15.36 7.10 21.88
C ASN A 268 14.10 7.35 21.04
N PRO A 269 13.94 6.69 19.88
CA PRO A 269 12.83 6.93 18.97
C PRO A 269 11.47 6.49 19.49
N ASN A 270 11.40 5.68 20.55
CA ASN A 270 10.15 5.24 21.18
C ASN A 270 9.93 5.86 22.57
N LYS A 271 10.77 6.84 22.97
CA LYS A 271 10.58 7.59 24.21
C LYS A 271 10.29 9.05 23.96
N VAL A 272 9.42 9.60 24.80
CA VAL A 272 9.00 11.00 24.78
C VAL A 272 8.90 11.49 26.22
N ALA A 273 9.70 12.49 26.61
CA ALA A 273 9.77 13.02 27.98
C ALA A 273 9.99 11.92 29.04
N GLY A 274 10.85 10.95 28.71
CA GLY A 274 11.12 9.77 29.54
C GLY A 274 10.02 8.69 29.54
N PHE A 275 8.85 8.94 28.93
CA PHE A 275 7.78 7.96 28.77
C PHE A 275 8.09 7.01 27.61
N ASP A 276 8.09 5.69 27.88
CA ASP A 276 8.31 4.67 26.86
C ASP A 276 7.00 4.25 26.19
N LEU A 277 6.79 4.70 24.95
CA LEU A 277 5.62 4.36 24.15
C LEU A 277 5.60 2.87 23.81
N SER A 278 6.77 2.24 23.72
CA SER A 278 6.93 0.81 23.45
C SER A 278 6.86 -0.08 24.70
N ASN A 279 6.47 0.45 25.86
CA ASN A 279 6.31 -0.34 27.07
C ASN A 279 5.34 -1.52 26.86
N LYS A 280 5.70 -2.68 27.41
CA LYS A 280 4.91 -3.92 27.34
C LYS A 280 3.46 -3.79 27.82
N THR A 281 3.14 -2.80 28.66
CA THR A 281 1.77 -2.51 29.11
C THR A 281 0.86 -2.01 27.98
N HIS A 282 1.43 -1.45 26.91
CA HIS A 282 0.67 -0.93 25.77
C HIS A 282 0.46 -1.96 24.66
N TRP A 283 1.18 -3.09 24.68
CA TRP A 283 1.12 -4.09 23.62
C TRP A 283 -0.27 -4.72 23.55
N GLY A 284 -0.92 -4.69 22.38
CA GLY A 284 -2.29 -5.18 22.23
C GLY A 284 -3.36 -4.30 22.89
N LYS A 285 -3.05 -3.03 23.20
CA LYS A 285 -4.01 -2.05 23.71
C LYS A 285 -4.38 -0.99 22.64
N PRO A 286 -5.58 -0.40 22.71
CA PRO A 286 -5.95 0.74 21.87
C PRO A 286 -4.97 1.90 21.99
N LEU A 287 -4.76 2.64 20.89
CA LEU A 287 -3.78 3.73 20.83
C LEU A 287 -4.11 4.89 21.79
N SER A 288 -5.39 5.13 22.05
CA SER A 288 -5.88 6.15 22.99
C SER A 288 -5.29 5.99 24.39
N MET A 289 -5.10 4.76 24.85
CA MET A 289 -4.56 4.45 26.18
C MET A 289 -3.10 4.91 26.34
N ILE A 290 -2.34 5.01 25.24
CA ILE A 290 -0.95 5.50 25.24
C ILE A 290 -0.93 7.02 25.42
N VAL A 291 -1.84 7.73 24.75
CA VAL A 291 -1.97 9.19 24.85
C VAL A 291 -2.37 9.60 26.27
N ASP A 292 -3.34 8.91 26.86
CA ASP A 292 -3.77 9.14 28.25
C ASP A 292 -2.65 8.81 29.26
N GLY A 293 -1.89 7.74 29.00
CA GLY A 293 -0.71 7.37 29.79
C GLY A 293 0.37 8.45 29.76
N LEU A 294 0.68 9.00 28.59
CA LEU A 294 1.64 10.10 28.43
C LEU A 294 1.15 11.37 29.13
N SER A 295 -0.11 11.75 28.95
CA SER A 295 -0.71 12.91 29.65
C SER A 295 -0.58 12.76 31.17
N THR A 296 -0.93 11.60 31.71
CA THR A 296 -0.78 11.30 33.15
C THR A 296 0.68 11.39 33.59
N HIS A 297 1.61 10.86 32.79
CA HIS A 297 3.05 10.92 33.08
C HIS A 297 3.59 12.34 33.13
N LEU A 298 3.22 13.20 32.17
CA LEU A 298 3.67 14.60 32.12
C LEU A 298 3.21 15.42 33.32
N SER A 299 1.98 15.19 33.78
CA SER A 299 1.46 15.82 35.00
C SER A 299 2.20 15.33 36.25
N LYS A 300 2.37 14.02 36.41
CA LYS A 300 3.04 13.42 37.59
C LYS A 300 4.52 13.77 37.69
N SER A 301 5.21 13.85 36.56
CA SER A 301 6.62 14.24 36.47
C SER A 301 6.84 15.75 36.60
N GLY A 302 5.77 16.55 36.67
CA GLY A 302 5.84 18.01 36.78
C GLY A 302 6.32 18.70 35.50
N ARG A 303 6.33 18.00 34.36
CA ARG A 303 6.67 18.55 33.04
C ARG A 303 5.65 19.60 32.61
N THR A 304 4.39 19.38 32.97
CA THR A 304 3.25 20.29 32.76
C THR A 304 2.31 20.22 33.97
N SER A 305 1.33 21.12 34.06
CA SER A 305 0.24 21.02 35.04
C SER A 305 -0.74 19.90 34.68
N ALA A 306 -1.66 19.56 35.59
CA ALA A 306 -2.73 18.60 35.30
C ALA A 306 -3.64 19.12 34.16
N GLU A 307 -3.97 20.41 34.19
CA GLU A 307 -4.83 21.06 33.19
C GLU A 307 -4.19 21.08 31.80
N MET A 308 -2.86 21.26 31.72
CA MET A 308 -2.12 21.34 30.44
C MET A 308 -1.54 20.01 29.98
N SER A 309 -1.75 18.94 30.73
CA SER A 309 -1.10 17.65 30.46
C SER A 309 -1.52 17.01 29.14
N LYS A 310 -2.80 17.13 28.76
CA LYS A 310 -3.30 16.66 27.46
C LYS A 310 -2.70 17.47 26.31
N THR A 311 -2.61 18.80 26.47
CA THR A 311 -1.94 19.68 25.51
C THR A 311 -0.46 19.32 25.36
N GLY A 312 0.27 19.17 26.47
CA GLY A 312 1.68 18.76 26.45
C GLY A 312 1.89 17.42 25.75
N ALA A 313 1.04 16.43 26.03
CA ALA A 313 1.09 15.12 25.36
C ALA A 313 0.86 15.26 23.86
N HIS A 314 -0.17 16.01 23.45
CA HIS A 314 -0.48 16.24 22.04
C HIS A 314 0.70 16.91 21.31
N LEU A 315 1.22 18.01 21.85
CA LEU A 315 2.33 18.76 21.25
C LEU A 315 3.60 17.92 21.07
N LEU A 316 3.93 17.05 22.04
CA LEU A 316 5.09 16.16 21.94
C LEU A 316 4.90 15.05 20.89
N LEU A 317 3.68 14.55 20.73
CA LEU A 317 3.36 13.46 19.80
C LEU A 317 3.31 13.94 18.34
N LEU A 318 2.93 15.19 18.07
CA LEU A 318 2.80 15.74 16.70
C LEU A 318 4.04 15.52 15.83
N MET A 319 5.24 15.62 16.41
CA MET A 319 6.48 15.50 15.65
C MET A 319 6.92 14.04 15.43
N LYS A 320 6.84 13.18 16.45
CA LYS A 320 7.44 11.83 16.45
C LYS A 320 6.44 10.69 16.23
N HIS A 321 5.20 10.88 16.67
CA HIS A 321 4.16 9.86 16.72
C HIS A 321 2.78 10.41 16.29
N PRO A 322 2.68 11.02 15.09
CA PRO A 322 1.44 11.60 14.59
C PRO A 322 0.32 10.54 14.46
N GLU A 323 0.66 9.25 14.34
CA GLU A 323 -0.31 8.15 14.28
C GLU A 323 -1.16 8.02 15.55
N LEU A 324 -0.64 8.48 16.70
CA LEU A 324 -1.36 8.47 17.97
C LEU A 324 -2.36 9.63 18.11
N LEU A 325 -2.35 10.58 17.17
CA LEU A 325 -3.19 11.79 17.18
C LEU A 325 -4.28 11.77 16.11
N ILE A 326 -4.35 10.70 15.33
CA ILE A 326 -5.38 10.51 14.31
C ILE A 326 -6.75 10.42 14.98
N LYS A 327 -7.74 11.10 14.41
CA LYS A 327 -9.12 11.10 14.91
C LYS A 327 -9.82 9.80 14.53
N ASP A 328 -10.71 9.33 15.38
CA ASP A 328 -11.60 8.19 15.10
C ASP A 328 -10.86 6.89 14.74
N VAL A 329 -9.70 6.62 15.38
CA VAL A 329 -9.01 5.33 15.24
C VAL A 329 -9.83 4.25 15.96
N PRO A 330 -10.23 3.17 15.27
CA PRO A 330 -10.96 2.08 15.90
C PRO A 330 -10.14 1.36 16.98
N ASP A 331 -10.78 0.95 18.08
CA ASP A 331 -10.11 0.24 19.19
C ASP A 331 -9.45 -1.09 18.77
N ALA A 332 -9.92 -1.68 17.67
CA ALA A 332 -9.31 -2.87 17.07
C ALA A 332 -7.90 -2.60 16.50
N VAL A 333 -7.56 -1.34 16.21
CA VAL A 333 -6.19 -0.97 15.81
C VAL A 333 -5.32 -0.85 17.06
N VAL A 334 -4.85 -1.98 17.55
CA VAL A 334 -4.02 -2.05 18.76
C VAL A 334 -2.55 -1.76 18.47
N TYR A 335 -1.85 -1.21 19.47
CA TYR A 335 -0.44 -0.83 19.33
C TYR A 335 0.46 -2.01 18.96
N ALA A 336 1.36 -1.77 18.01
CA ALA A 336 2.28 -2.75 17.44
C ALA A 336 1.62 -3.95 16.71
N SER A 337 0.34 -3.85 16.35
CA SER A 337 -0.31 -4.76 15.39
C SER A 337 0.13 -4.48 13.94
N ALA A 338 -0.22 -5.37 13.01
CA ALA A 338 0.00 -5.13 11.59
C ALA A 338 -0.78 -3.90 11.07
N ALA A 339 -2.00 -3.68 11.58
CA ALA A 339 -2.80 -2.49 11.29
C ALA A 339 -2.09 -1.21 11.79
N TRP A 340 -1.50 -1.23 12.99
CA TRP A 340 -0.71 -0.10 13.50
C TRP A 340 0.56 0.16 12.68
N VAL A 341 1.27 -0.88 12.22
CA VAL A 341 2.45 -0.68 11.35
C VAL A 341 2.08 0.09 10.09
N ARG A 342 0.92 -0.24 9.49
CA ARG A 342 0.38 0.44 8.31
C ARG A 342 -0.04 1.87 8.63
N LEU A 343 -0.80 2.07 9.72
CA LEU A 343 -1.25 3.39 10.16
C LEU A 343 -0.07 4.32 10.44
N ARG A 344 0.95 3.85 11.15
CA ARG A 344 2.19 4.60 11.43
C ARG A 344 2.95 4.94 10.16
N THR A 345 3.03 4.00 9.22
CA THR A 345 3.67 4.25 7.91
C THR A 345 2.90 5.31 7.13
N ALA A 346 1.57 5.20 7.04
CA ALA A 346 0.71 6.15 6.34
C ALA A 346 0.81 7.55 6.95
N ALA A 347 0.68 7.67 8.27
CA ALA A 347 0.81 8.93 9.00
C ALA A 347 2.17 9.59 8.73
N ALA A 348 3.26 8.84 8.82
CA ALA A 348 4.60 9.36 8.57
C ALA A 348 4.81 9.78 7.09
N SER A 349 4.27 9.03 6.13
CA SER A 349 4.31 9.40 4.71
C SER A 349 3.54 10.69 4.44
N ILE A 350 2.37 10.86 5.04
CA ILE A 350 1.57 12.09 4.92
C ILE A 350 2.29 13.26 5.57
N GLU A 351 2.81 13.11 6.79
CA GLU A 351 3.60 14.15 7.47
C GLU A 351 4.87 14.53 6.69
N ALA A 352 5.48 13.58 5.97
CA ALA A 352 6.64 13.87 5.11
C ALA A 352 6.28 14.66 3.86
N LYS A 353 5.03 14.54 3.36
CA LYS A 353 4.50 15.28 2.22
C LYS A 353 3.96 16.65 2.66
N THR A 354 3.15 16.67 3.70
CA THR A 354 2.40 17.82 4.19
C THR A 354 2.43 17.85 5.73
N PRO A 355 3.47 18.45 6.33
CA PRO A 355 3.65 18.48 7.78
C PRO A 355 2.49 19.15 8.52
N GLY A 356 2.02 18.53 9.61
CA GLY A 356 0.93 19.01 10.45
C GLY A 356 -0.46 18.65 9.97
N LYS A 357 -0.59 17.86 8.90
CA LYS A 357 -1.88 17.47 8.34
C LYS A 357 -2.56 16.36 9.15
N VAL A 358 -1.79 15.37 9.62
CA VAL A 358 -2.34 14.12 10.19
C VAL A 358 -3.17 14.37 11.45
N GLN A 359 -2.79 15.33 12.28
CA GLN A 359 -3.53 15.68 13.51
C GLN A 359 -4.98 16.11 13.26
N ASN A 360 -5.26 16.60 12.05
CA ASN A 360 -6.59 17.03 11.65
C ASN A 360 -7.37 15.96 10.91
N MET A 361 -6.74 14.83 10.57
CA MET A 361 -7.33 13.76 9.77
C MET A 361 -8.00 12.70 10.63
N THR A 362 -9.09 12.14 10.11
CA THR A 362 -9.68 10.89 10.63
C THR A 362 -8.90 9.69 10.12
N PHE A 363 -9.08 8.54 10.78
CA PHE A 363 -8.52 7.26 10.37
C PHE A 363 -8.77 6.97 8.89
N ASN A 364 -10.01 7.16 8.42
CA ASN A 364 -10.38 6.94 7.02
C ASN A 364 -9.65 7.88 6.06
N GLN A 365 -9.48 9.15 6.42
CA GLN A 365 -8.76 10.12 5.59
C GLN A 365 -7.26 9.77 5.49
N VAL A 366 -6.64 9.33 6.59
CA VAL A 366 -5.23 8.91 6.59
C VAL A 366 -5.03 7.71 5.67
N MET A 367 -5.89 6.71 5.78
CA MET A 367 -5.81 5.53 4.91
C MET A 367 -6.08 5.87 3.44
N ALA A 368 -6.94 6.85 3.16
CA ALA A 368 -7.24 7.37 1.82
C ALA A 368 -6.05 8.02 1.11
N GLU A 369 -5.22 8.76 1.85
CA GLU A 369 -4.08 9.49 1.27
C GLU A 369 -2.77 8.68 1.27
N ALA A 370 -2.71 7.60 2.06
CA ALA A 370 -1.51 6.82 2.34
C ALA A 370 -0.68 6.47 1.09
N GLU A 371 -1.30 5.93 0.04
CA GLU A 371 -0.61 5.50 -1.18
C GLU A 371 0.01 6.68 -1.94
N THR A 372 -0.73 7.77 -2.09
CA THR A 372 -0.23 8.98 -2.79
C THR A 372 0.91 9.62 -2.00
N ALA A 373 0.79 9.68 -0.67
CA ALA A 373 1.85 10.19 0.19
C ALA A 373 3.10 9.29 0.18
N ALA A 374 2.92 7.97 0.15
CA ALA A 374 4.02 7.02 0.09
C ALA A 374 4.86 7.16 -1.19
N LEU A 375 4.19 7.40 -2.33
CA LEU A 375 4.85 7.66 -3.61
C LEU A 375 5.60 9.00 -3.63
N TYR A 376 5.10 10.01 -2.92
CA TYR A 376 5.72 11.34 -2.87
C TYR A 376 7.11 11.31 -2.19
N ASN A 377 7.25 10.56 -1.10
CA ASN A 377 8.54 10.40 -0.41
C ASN A 377 8.79 8.93 -0.02
N PRO A 378 9.26 8.10 -0.98
CA PRO A 378 9.47 6.67 -0.74
C PRO A 378 10.53 6.40 0.33
N GLN A 379 11.53 7.27 0.47
CA GLN A 379 12.58 7.11 1.49
C GLN A 379 12.05 7.38 2.91
N ALA A 380 11.23 8.42 3.10
CA ALA A 380 10.57 8.66 4.39
C ALA A 380 9.64 7.51 4.75
N THR A 381 8.88 7.00 3.77
CA THR A 381 8.02 5.83 3.91
C THR A 381 8.82 4.59 4.34
N GLN A 382 9.95 4.32 3.68
CA GLN A 382 10.83 3.20 4.01
C GLN A 382 11.36 3.27 5.45
N ARG A 383 11.77 4.47 5.90
CA ARG A 383 12.23 4.68 7.28
C ARG A 383 11.10 4.46 8.30
N ALA A 384 9.90 4.94 7.99
CA ALA A 384 8.72 4.72 8.84
C ALA A 384 8.38 3.23 8.94
N GLN A 385 8.43 2.49 7.83
CA GLN A 385 8.26 1.04 7.81
C GLN A 385 9.29 0.33 8.69
N ILE A 386 10.58 0.67 8.56
CA ILE A 386 11.64 0.09 9.39
C ILE A 386 11.38 0.36 10.88
N ALA A 387 11.05 1.61 11.24
CA ALA A 387 10.79 1.99 12.63
C ALA A 387 9.58 1.23 13.21
N ALA A 388 8.50 1.12 12.44
CA ALA A 388 7.30 0.40 12.83
C ALA A 388 7.54 -1.12 12.94
N LEU A 389 8.24 -1.71 11.95
CA LEU A 389 8.57 -3.13 11.94
C LEU A 389 9.41 -3.54 13.15
N ARG A 390 10.37 -2.73 13.59
CA ARG A 390 11.18 -3.04 14.78
C ARG A 390 10.33 -3.16 16.05
N VAL A 391 9.38 -2.25 16.23
CA VAL A 391 8.43 -2.32 17.35
C VAL A 391 7.54 -3.56 17.20
N TRP A 392 7.01 -3.81 16.00
CA TRP A 392 6.21 -5.00 15.72
C TRP A 392 6.98 -6.30 16.01
N GLY A 393 8.25 -6.39 15.61
CA GLY A 393 9.10 -7.56 15.85
C GLY A 393 9.39 -7.79 17.33
N LEU A 394 9.59 -6.72 18.10
CA LEU A 394 9.73 -6.79 19.56
C LEU A 394 8.45 -7.34 20.21
N VAL A 395 7.29 -6.79 19.84
CA VAL A 395 5.99 -7.17 20.44
C VAL A 395 5.59 -8.61 20.09
N ASN A 396 5.90 -9.06 18.87
CA ASN A 396 5.57 -10.39 18.37
C ASN A 396 6.65 -11.44 18.69
N GLY A 397 7.67 -11.11 19.49
CA GLY A 397 8.70 -12.07 19.90
C GLY A 397 9.67 -12.49 18.80
N VAL A 398 9.72 -11.74 17.68
CA VAL A 398 10.64 -11.96 16.56
C VAL A 398 12.03 -11.36 16.87
N LEU A 399 12.08 -10.27 17.62
CA LEU A 399 13.30 -9.58 18.04
C LEU A 399 13.38 -9.48 19.56
N SER A 400 14.59 -9.62 20.12
CA SER A 400 14.87 -9.25 21.52
C SER A 400 14.84 -7.71 21.71
N PRO A 401 14.71 -7.19 22.94
CA PRO A 401 14.84 -5.76 23.22
C PRO A 401 16.15 -5.14 22.68
N GLU A 402 17.27 -5.86 22.79
CA GLU A 402 18.58 -5.41 22.31
C GLU A 402 18.61 -5.35 20.77
N GLN A 403 18.05 -6.36 20.09
CA GLN A 403 17.93 -6.40 18.64
C GLN A 403 16.99 -5.30 18.12
N ALA A 404 15.87 -5.09 18.80
CA ALA A 404 14.92 -4.03 18.49
C ALA A 404 15.46 -2.63 18.83
N GLY A 405 16.49 -2.52 19.67
CA GLY A 405 17.18 -1.27 20.03
C GLY A 405 18.27 -0.86 19.04
N ARG A 406 18.97 -1.81 18.41
CA ARG A 406 20.03 -1.54 17.40
C ARG A 406 19.47 -1.41 15.98
N TYR A 407 20.00 -0.47 15.19
CA TYR A 407 19.62 -0.27 13.78
C TYR A 407 20.54 -1.09 12.87
N ASN A 408 20.26 -2.39 12.78
CA ASN A 408 21.07 -3.35 12.01
C ASN A 408 20.25 -3.96 10.86
N ALA A 409 20.83 -4.00 9.65
CA ALA A 409 20.17 -4.50 8.45
C ALA A 409 19.70 -5.95 8.57
N ALA A 410 20.47 -6.82 9.23
CA ALA A 410 20.09 -8.23 9.38
C ALA A 410 18.84 -8.41 10.25
N ASP A 411 18.73 -7.67 11.37
CA ASP A 411 17.56 -7.74 12.24
C ASP A 411 16.31 -7.17 11.53
N ILE A 412 16.49 -6.13 10.70
CA ILE A 412 15.42 -5.54 9.87
C ILE A 412 14.90 -6.56 8.84
N GLU A 413 15.78 -7.32 8.20
CA GLU A 413 15.39 -8.35 7.23
C GLU A 413 14.66 -9.52 7.88
N VAL A 414 15.11 -9.96 9.06
CA VAL A 414 14.41 -11.01 9.84
C VAL A 414 12.97 -10.59 10.15
N VAL A 415 12.78 -9.37 10.66
CA VAL A 415 11.44 -8.90 11.01
C VAL A 415 10.57 -8.63 9.78
N ARG A 416 11.15 -8.11 8.69
CA ARG A 416 10.46 -7.93 7.41
C ARG A 416 9.95 -9.25 6.86
N ASN A 417 10.80 -10.29 6.85
CA ASN A 417 10.42 -11.62 6.38
C ASN A 417 9.32 -12.24 7.25
N ALA A 418 9.42 -12.14 8.58
CA ALA A 418 8.37 -12.62 9.49
C ALA A 418 7.04 -11.89 9.28
N PHE A 419 7.08 -10.55 9.14
CA PHE A 419 5.91 -9.73 8.86
C PHE A 419 5.25 -10.09 7.53
N ASN A 420 6.05 -10.20 6.47
CA ASN A 420 5.57 -10.56 5.12
C ASN A 420 5.01 -11.99 5.08
N GLN A 421 5.66 -12.95 5.73
CA GLN A 421 5.17 -14.32 5.84
C GLN A 421 3.81 -14.36 6.54
N GLN A 422 3.67 -13.65 7.66
CA GLN A 422 2.40 -13.54 8.38
C GLN A 422 1.32 -12.85 7.52
N ALA A 423 1.67 -11.84 6.71
CA ALA A 423 0.74 -11.21 5.79
C ALA A 423 0.28 -12.16 4.67
N ILE A 424 1.20 -12.92 4.07
CA ILE A 424 0.90 -13.91 3.02
C ILE A 424 -0.02 -15.02 3.56
N GLU A 425 0.30 -15.58 4.73
CA GLU A 425 -0.54 -16.62 5.35
C GLU A 425 -1.96 -16.14 5.60
N GLN A 426 -2.13 -14.88 6.01
CA GLN A 426 -3.44 -14.30 6.17
C GLN A 426 -4.14 -14.16 4.81
N ILE A 427 -3.50 -13.61 3.78
CA ILE A 427 -4.11 -13.42 2.44
C ILE A 427 -4.62 -14.76 1.92
N ASP A 428 -3.77 -15.78 2.00
CA ASP A 428 -4.11 -17.14 1.61
C ASP A 428 -5.29 -17.66 2.45
N ALA A 429 -5.26 -17.46 3.77
CA ALA A 429 -6.34 -17.85 4.67
C ALA A 429 -7.68 -17.22 4.30
N SER A 430 -7.68 -15.95 3.91
CA SER A 430 -8.88 -15.28 3.45
C SER A 430 -9.48 -15.93 2.22
N SER A 431 -8.64 -16.23 1.22
CA SER A 431 -9.06 -16.95 0.02
C SER A 431 -9.63 -18.33 0.37
N LEU A 432 -8.98 -19.03 1.29
CA LEU A 432 -9.38 -20.37 1.74
C LEU A 432 -10.70 -20.38 2.53
N ILE A 433 -10.97 -19.37 3.37
CA ILE A 433 -12.27 -19.25 4.05
C ILE A 433 -13.38 -18.96 3.05
N GLN A 434 -13.08 -18.16 2.02
CA GLN A 434 -14.03 -17.81 0.96
C GLN A 434 -14.25 -18.92 -0.08
N SER A 435 -13.53 -20.05 0.00
CA SER A 435 -13.72 -21.19 -0.91
C SER A 435 -15.20 -21.54 -1.08
N GLU A 436 -15.68 -21.58 -2.33
CA GLU A 436 -17.07 -21.91 -2.62
C GLU A 436 -17.38 -23.36 -2.26
N MET A 437 -18.56 -23.58 -1.67
CA MET A 437 -19.05 -24.93 -1.46
C MET A 437 -19.56 -25.48 -2.79
N PRO A 438 -19.12 -26.68 -3.22
CA PRO A 438 -19.53 -27.21 -4.52
C PRO A 438 -21.02 -27.53 -4.53
N SER A 439 -21.61 -27.44 -5.71
CA SER A 439 -23.02 -27.76 -5.94
C SER A 439 -23.13 -29.04 -6.75
N ARG A 440 -23.66 -30.10 -6.14
CA ARG A 440 -23.90 -31.39 -6.81
C ARG A 440 -24.80 -31.24 -8.04
N ARG A 441 -25.79 -30.32 -7.97
CA ARG A 441 -26.68 -29.99 -9.09
C ARG A 441 -25.91 -29.37 -10.25
N ASP A 442 -25.04 -28.39 -9.96
CA ASP A 442 -24.31 -27.69 -11.02
C ASP A 442 -23.29 -28.62 -11.68
N ILE A 443 -22.62 -29.48 -10.90
CA ILE A 443 -21.76 -30.55 -11.42
C ILE A 443 -22.56 -31.52 -12.29
N ALA A 444 -23.73 -32.00 -11.82
CA ALA A 444 -24.58 -32.90 -12.57
C ALA A 444 -25.06 -32.29 -13.89
N LEU A 445 -25.54 -31.04 -13.87
CA LEU A 445 -25.96 -30.31 -15.07
C LEU A 445 -24.81 -30.13 -16.06
N ALA A 446 -23.61 -29.76 -15.59
CA ALA A 446 -22.44 -29.62 -16.44
C ALA A 446 -22.09 -30.93 -17.14
N ARG A 447 -22.05 -32.05 -16.40
CA ARG A 447 -21.77 -33.39 -16.95
C ARG A 447 -22.84 -33.89 -17.91
N LEU A 448 -24.10 -33.61 -17.61
CA LEU A 448 -25.24 -33.95 -18.46
C LEU A 448 -25.17 -33.19 -19.79
N LYS A 449 -24.94 -31.88 -19.75
CA LYS A 449 -24.75 -31.04 -20.95
C LYS A 449 -23.56 -31.51 -21.78
N GLU A 450 -22.43 -31.80 -21.14
CA GLU A 450 -21.22 -32.29 -21.81
C GLU A 450 -21.47 -33.60 -22.56
N ARG A 451 -22.20 -34.56 -21.95
CA ARG A 451 -22.41 -35.89 -22.54
C ARG A 451 -23.56 -35.96 -23.54
N PHE A 452 -24.64 -35.25 -23.27
CA PHE A 452 -25.91 -35.42 -23.97
C PHE A 452 -26.32 -34.21 -24.81
N GLY A 453 -25.63 -33.07 -24.67
CA GLY A 453 -25.93 -31.82 -25.39
C GLY A 453 -26.98 -30.96 -24.68
N GLU A 454 -26.95 -29.65 -24.90
CA GLU A 454 -27.78 -28.70 -24.13
C GLU A 454 -29.28 -28.75 -24.44
N SER A 455 -29.70 -29.36 -25.56
CA SER A 455 -31.10 -29.45 -25.98
C SER A 455 -31.90 -30.56 -25.29
N VAL A 456 -31.25 -31.39 -24.45
CA VAL A 456 -31.89 -32.51 -23.77
C VAL A 456 -32.60 -32.02 -22.49
N PRO A 457 -33.86 -32.43 -22.24
CA PRO A 457 -34.62 -31.97 -21.09
C PRO A 457 -34.16 -32.65 -19.79
N PHE A 458 -33.07 -32.16 -19.20
CA PHE A 458 -32.42 -32.79 -18.03
C PHE A 458 -33.23 -32.76 -16.74
N GLU A 459 -34.10 -31.76 -16.57
CA GLU A 459 -34.85 -31.55 -15.33
C GLU A 459 -36.27 -32.15 -15.37
N GLU A 460 -36.76 -32.52 -16.57
CA GLU A 460 -38.08 -33.12 -16.75
C GLU A 460 -38.09 -34.58 -16.27
N LYS A 461 -39.12 -34.97 -15.52
CA LYS A 461 -39.27 -36.33 -14.96
C LYS A 461 -39.82 -37.31 -15.98
N LEU A 462 -38.94 -37.80 -16.87
CA LEU A 462 -39.32 -38.60 -18.04
C LEU A 462 -38.84 -40.07 -17.99
N LEU A 463 -38.08 -40.46 -16.96
CA LEU A 463 -37.48 -41.79 -16.85
C LEU A 463 -38.07 -42.60 -15.71
N LYS A 464 -38.24 -43.91 -15.91
CA LYS A 464 -38.57 -44.89 -14.87
C LYS A 464 -37.68 -46.12 -14.98
N VAL A 465 -37.55 -46.88 -13.90
CA VAL A 465 -36.80 -48.14 -13.89
C VAL A 465 -37.52 -49.19 -14.76
N HIS A 466 -36.77 -49.92 -15.59
CA HIS A 466 -37.28 -50.89 -16.58
C HIS A 466 -37.99 -52.09 -15.94
N ASP A 467 -37.35 -52.73 -14.94
CA ASP A 467 -37.97 -53.81 -14.15
C ASP A 467 -38.25 -53.31 -12.72
N THR A 468 -39.51 -53.40 -12.31
CA THR A 468 -40.00 -53.01 -10.97
C THR A 468 -40.39 -54.23 -10.14
N LYS A 469 -40.04 -55.46 -10.55
CA LYS A 469 -40.29 -56.69 -9.78
C LYS A 469 -39.58 -56.67 -8.43
N GLN A 470 -40.22 -56.02 -7.46
CA GLN A 470 -39.87 -56.06 -6.06
C GLN A 470 -40.61 -57.24 -5.41
N PRO A 471 -39.96 -58.04 -4.56
CA PRO A 471 -40.67 -59.01 -3.71
C PRO A 471 -41.72 -58.28 -2.87
N SER A 472 -42.93 -58.82 -2.78
CA SER A 472 -44.07 -58.18 -2.09
C SER A 472 -43.90 -58.02 -0.58
N ILE A 473 -42.80 -58.53 0.00
CA ILE A 473 -42.49 -58.47 1.43
C ILE A 473 -41.02 -58.07 1.57
N GLN A 474 -40.78 -56.82 1.99
CA GLN A 474 -39.48 -56.32 2.43
C GLN A 474 -39.65 -55.45 3.68
N PRO A 475 -38.62 -55.32 4.54
CA PRO A 475 -38.65 -54.42 5.67
C PRO A 475 -38.89 -52.97 5.21
N VAL A 476 -39.51 -52.15 6.07
CA VAL A 476 -39.87 -50.74 5.80
C VAL A 476 -38.68 -49.86 5.38
N TYR A 477 -37.44 -50.34 5.60
CA TYR A 477 -36.19 -49.68 5.22
C TYR A 477 -35.28 -50.67 4.46
N ASP A 478 -35.27 -50.60 3.13
CA ASP A 478 -34.28 -51.26 2.26
C ASP A 478 -33.47 -50.17 1.51
N PRO A 479 -32.17 -49.98 1.81
CA PRO A 479 -31.32 -49.02 1.11
C PRO A 479 -31.05 -49.39 -0.36
N ASN A 480 -31.41 -50.61 -0.81
CA ASN A 480 -31.31 -51.07 -2.20
C ASN A 480 -32.65 -51.01 -2.94
N ARG A 481 -33.67 -50.35 -2.38
CA ARG A 481 -34.99 -50.24 -3.01
C ARG A 481 -34.88 -49.43 -4.30
N ALA A 482 -35.35 -50.01 -5.41
CA ALA A 482 -35.47 -49.30 -6.67
C ALA A 482 -36.37 -48.05 -6.49
N PRO A 483 -35.95 -46.88 -6.99
CA PRO A 483 -36.71 -45.64 -6.85
C PRO A 483 -38.10 -45.77 -7.47
N ALA A 484 -39.13 -45.34 -6.75
CA ALA A 484 -40.52 -45.40 -7.20
C ALA A 484 -40.92 -44.09 -7.90
N GLY A 485 -41.58 -44.20 -9.05
CA GLY A 485 -42.10 -43.05 -9.83
C GLY A 485 -41.16 -42.58 -10.96
N MET A 486 -41.55 -41.48 -11.62
CA MET A 486 -40.75 -40.88 -12.69
C MET A 486 -39.63 -40.00 -12.12
N MET A 487 -38.43 -40.10 -12.68
CA MET A 487 -37.24 -39.30 -12.35
C MET A 487 -36.73 -38.54 -13.57
N SER A 488 -35.98 -37.47 -13.31
CA SER A 488 -35.27 -36.71 -14.35
C SER A 488 -33.83 -37.22 -14.51
N LEU A 489 -33.18 -36.92 -15.64
CA LEU A 489 -31.75 -37.23 -15.82
C LEU A 489 -30.89 -36.54 -14.76
N LEU A 490 -31.28 -35.33 -14.36
CA LEU A 490 -30.65 -34.59 -13.27
C LEU A 490 -30.78 -35.32 -11.93
N ASP A 491 -31.98 -35.81 -11.58
CA ASP A 491 -32.20 -36.56 -10.34
C ASP A 491 -31.35 -37.85 -10.33
N ILE A 492 -31.30 -38.59 -11.45
CA ILE A 492 -30.50 -39.82 -11.57
C ILE A 492 -29.00 -39.52 -11.42
N ALA A 493 -28.51 -38.50 -12.13
CA ALA A 493 -27.11 -38.07 -12.11
C ALA A 493 -26.67 -37.57 -10.74
N MET A 494 -27.53 -36.79 -10.07
CA MET A 494 -27.29 -36.37 -8.71
C MET A 494 -27.28 -37.60 -7.82
N SER A 495 -28.37 -38.36 -7.70
CA SER A 495 -28.51 -39.47 -6.75
C SER A 495 -27.52 -40.62 -6.95
N GLY A 496 -26.87 -40.75 -8.11
CA GLY A 496 -25.95 -41.87 -8.42
C GLY A 496 -26.70 -43.18 -8.62
N LEU A 497 -27.84 -43.10 -9.31
CA LEU A 497 -28.73 -44.22 -9.60
C LEU A 497 -28.44 -44.81 -10.99
N ASP A 498 -27.22 -44.66 -11.49
CA ASP A 498 -26.76 -45.12 -12.80
C ASP A 498 -26.69 -46.64 -12.92
N ASN A 499 -26.76 -47.35 -11.79
CA ASN A 499 -26.80 -48.81 -11.71
C ASN A 499 -28.16 -49.42 -12.09
N TYR A 500 -29.21 -48.62 -12.21
CA TYR A 500 -30.53 -49.07 -12.65
C TYR A 500 -30.67 -48.96 -14.17
N GLU A 501 -31.44 -49.86 -14.76
CA GLU A 501 -31.84 -49.76 -16.17
C GLU A 501 -33.02 -48.78 -16.29
N TRP A 502 -32.81 -47.67 -16.99
CA TRP A 502 -33.78 -46.60 -17.13
C TRP A 502 -34.43 -46.60 -18.51
N VAL A 503 -35.75 -46.45 -18.55
CA VAL A 503 -36.53 -46.34 -19.80
C VAL A 503 -37.34 -45.06 -19.82
N SER A 504 -37.48 -44.49 -21.03
CA SER A 504 -38.30 -43.30 -21.32
C SER A 504 -39.23 -43.57 -22.51
N GLN A 505 -40.38 -42.92 -22.51
CA GLN A 505 -41.27 -42.87 -23.68
C GLN A 505 -41.02 -41.61 -24.52
N ASP A 506 -40.16 -40.70 -24.06
CA ASP A 506 -39.84 -39.47 -24.77
C ASP A 506 -38.74 -39.73 -25.82
N PRO A 507 -39.01 -39.47 -27.11
CA PRO A 507 -38.05 -39.72 -28.18
C PRO A 507 -36.77 -38.88 -28.05
N ARG A 508 -36.83 -37.68 -27.42
CA ARG A 508 -35.66 -36.82 -27.18
C ARG A 508 -34.69 -37.47 -26.20
N ILE A 509 -35.22 -38.11 -25.15
CA ILE A 509 -34.41 -38.83 -24.16
C ILE A 509 -33.85 -40.11 -24.77
N ASN A 510 -34.67 -40.89 -25.47
CA ASN A 510 -34.23 -42.16 -26.07
C ASN A 510 -33.09 -41.95 -27.08
N ALA A 511 -33.21 -40.94 -27.96
CA ALA A 511 -32.14 -40.58 -28.89
C ALA A 511 -30.88 -40.06 -28.17
N ALA A 512 -31.03 -39.31 -27.09
CA ALA A 512 -29.90 -38.78 -26.33
C ALA A 512 -29.09 -39.89 -25.62
N LEU A 513 -29.76 -40.95 -25.13
CA LEU A 513 -29.14 -42.02 -24.34
C LEU A 513 -28.55 -43.16 -25.18
N GLU A 514 -28.82 -43.23 -26.48
CA GLU A 514 -28.37 -44.32 -27.34
C GLU A 514 -26.84 -44.50 -27.30
N GLY A 515 -26.39 -45.68 -26.85
CA GLY A 515 -24.97 -46.03 -26.73
C GLY A 515 -24.18 -45.26 -25.66
N LYS A 516 -24.84 -44.46 -24.79
CA LYS A 516 -24.18 -43.59 -23.81
C LYS A 516 -24.52 -44.00 -22.37
N SER A 517 -23.51 -44.02 -21.50
CA SER A 517 -23.68 -44.37 -20.08
C SER A 517 -24.24 -43.21 -19.26
N LEU A 518 -25.09 -43.53 -18.28
CA LEU A 518 -25.57 -42.61 -17.24
C LEU A 518 -24.59 -42.46 -16.05
N ASN A 519 -23.50 -43.22 -16.02
CA ASN A 519 -22.44 -43.01 -15.04
C ASN A 519 -21.63 -41.76 -15.43
N LEU A 520 -21.91 -40.67 -14.71
CA LEU A 520 -21.32 -39.35 -14.93
C LEU A 520 -20.25 -38.98 -13.90
N GLY A 521 -19.98 -39.84 -12.92
CA GLY A 521 -18.99 -39.56 -11.86
C GLY A 521 -19.33 -38.41 -10.90
N VAL A 522 -20.56 -37.87 -10.96
CA VAL A 522 -21.00 -36.67 -10.22
C VAL A 522 -20.74 -36.77 -8.72
N ASN A 523 -21.08 -37.90 -8.10
CA ASN A 523 -20.91 -38.08 -6.65
C ASN A 523 -19.44 -38.12 -6.23
N ALA A 524 -18.58 -38.77 -7.03
CA ALA A 524 -17.15 -38.83 -6.74
C ALA A 524 -16.51 -37.44 -6.86
N GLU A 525 -16.85 -36.69 -7.92
CA GLU A 525 -16.39 -35.33 -8.14
C GLU A 525 -16.90 -34.37 -7.05
N PHE A 526 -18.20 -34.41 -6.74
CA PHE A 526 -18.79 -33.59 -5.68
C PHE A 526 -18.14 -33.86 -4.32
N ASN A 527 -17.98 -35.14 -3.92
CA ASN A 527 -17.38 -35.48 -2.64
C ASN A 527 -15.91 -35.01 -2.55
N SER A 528 -15.16 -35.13 -3.65
CA SER A 528 -13.78 -34.65 -3.74
C SER A 528 -13.70 -33.12 -3.58
N GLN A 529 -14.51 -32.38 -4.36
CA GLN A 529 -14.58 -30.92 -4.25
C GLN A 529 -15.06 -30.46 -2.87
N LEU A 530 -16.00 -31.19 -2.26
CA LEU A 530 -16.55 -30.84 -0.94
C LEU A 530 -15.50 -31.05 0.15
N ALA A 531 -14.76 -32.16 0.10
CA ALA A 531 -13.67 -32.43 1.02
C ALA A 531 -12.58 -31.35 0.91
N GLN A 532 -12.24 -30.94 -0.31
CA GLN A 532 -11.28 -29.86 -0.54
C GLN A 532 -11.78 -28.53 0.02
N ALA A 533 -13.02 -28.12 -0.29
CA ALA A 533 -13.60 -26.88 0.19
C ALA A 533 -13.67 -26.82 1.74
N ILE A 534 -14.04 -27.94 2.39
CA ILE A 534 -14.01 -28.04 3.85
C ILE A 534 -12.59 -27.93 4.38
N SER A 535 -11.63 -28.62 3.76
CA SER A 535 -10.21 -28.56 4.15
C SER A 535 -9.64 -27.14 4.03
N ASP A 536 -9.94 -26.45 2.94
CA ASP A 536 -9.51 -25.07 2.70
C ASP A 536 -10.07 -24.16 3.79
N LYS A 537 -11.39 -24.20 4.02
CA LYS A 537 -12.03 -23.40 5.09
C LYS A 537 -11.43 -23.68 6.46
N LYS A 538 -11.20 -24.96 6.82
CA LYS A 538 -10.53 -25.35 8.08
C LYS A 538 -9.15 -24.71 8.21
N LYS A 539 -8.34 -24.76 7.15
CA LYS A 539 -7.00 -24.14 7.12
C LYS A 539 -7.07 -22.63 7.30
N GLY A 540 -7.99 -21.98 6.59
CA GLY A 540 -8.18 -20.53 6.68
C GLY A 540 -8.64 -20.09 8.08
N ILE A 541 -9.62 -20.78 8.68
CA ILE A 541 -10.07 -20.53 10.06
C ILE A 541 -8.92 -20.69 11.05
N GLY A 542 -8.07 -21.72 10.89
CA GLY A 542 -6.90 -21.91 11.73
C GLY A 542 -5.99 -20.69 11.75
N VAL A 543 -5.71 -20.09 10.59
CA VAL A 543 -4.91 -18.86 10.50
C VAL A 543 -5.62 -17.65 11.13
N ALA A 544 -6.94 -17.53 10.99
CA ALA A 544 -7.70 -16.47 11.67
C ALA A 544 -7.56 -16.55 13.20
N ILE A 545 -7.64 -17.76 13.78
CA ILE A 545 -7.42 -17.97 15.23
C ILE A 545 -5.99 -17.59 15.63
N LYS A 546 -4.97 -18.03 14.88
CA LYS A 546 -3.56 -17.64 15.13
C LYS A 546 -3.41 -16.12 15.15
N HIS A 547 -4.05 -15.43 14.20
CA HIS A 547 -4.02 -13.99 14.10
C HIS A 547 -4.68 -13.31 15.30
N MET A 548 -5.88 -13.75 15.70
CA MET A 548 -6.58 -13.20 16.87
C MET A 548 -5.77 -13.35 18.16
N ILE A 549 -5.11 -14.50 18.36
CA ILE A 549 -4.24 -14.70 19.53
C ILE A 549 -3.03 -13.75 19.47
N ALA A 550 -2.44 -13.53 18.30
CA ALA A 550 -1.31 -12.60 18.14
C ALA A 550 -1.67 -11.13 18.43
N GLN A 551 -2.95 -10.74 18.31
CA GLN A 551 -3.42 -9.39 18.65
C GLN A 551 -3.65 -9.16 20.16
N LEU A 552 -3.67 -10.22 20.98
CA LEU A 552 -3.98 -10.09 22.40
C LEU A 552 -2.90 -9.32 23.19
N PRO A 553 -3.28 -8.68 24.32
CA PRO A 553 -2.31 -8.14 25.26
C PRO A 553 -1.27 -9.17 25.67
N LEU A 554 -0.03 -8.73 25.94
CA LEU A 554 1.09 -9.63 26.25
C LEU A 554 0.76 -10.65 27.36
N ALA A 555 0.11 -10.21 28.42
CA ALA A 555 -0.24 -11.07 29.55
C ALA A 555 -1.15 -12.24 29.12
N ASP A 556 -2.08 -12.00 28.19
CA ASP A 556 -2.99 -13.03 27.67
C ASP A 556 -2.28 -13.98 26.71
N ARG A 557 -1.41 -13.45 25.85
CA ARG A 557 -0.56 -14.28 24.97
C ARG A 557 0.34 -15.20 25.80
N GLN A 558 0.94 -14.69 26.86
CA GLN A 558 1.73 -15.48 27.79
C GLN A 558 0.91 -16.52 28.54
N ASN A 559 -0.34 -16.20 28.92
CA ASN A 559 -1.21 -17.15 29.59
C ASN A 559 -1.61 -18.31 28.67
N LEU A 560 -1.89 -18.02 27.40
CA LEU A 560 -2.19 -19.04 26.38
C LEU A 560 -0.95 -19.87 25.98
N GLU A 561 0.23 -19.25 25.95
CA GLU A 561 1.48 -19.92 25.60
C GLU A 561 2.07 -20.76 26.75
N TYR A 562 1.97 -20.31 27.99
CA TYR A 562 2.72 -20.90 29.11
C TYR A 562 1.84 -21.44 30.24
N GLY A 563 0.54 -21.15 30.23
CA GLY A 563 -0.42 -21.63 31.22
C GLY A 563 -1.08 -22.94 30.82
N GLN A 564 -1.52 -23.72 31.81
CA GLN A 564 -2.29 -24.95 31.58
C GLN A 564 -3.64 -24.61 30.96
N LEU A 565 -4.00 -25.26 29.84
CA LEU A 565 -5.25 -24.98 29.12
C LEU A 565 -6.26 -26.11 29.26
N GLU A 566 -7.51 -25.73 29.57
CA GLU A 566 -8.68 -26.59 29.50
C GLU A 566 -9.70 -25.97 28.53
N PHE A 567 -10.37 -26.79 27.72
CA PHE A 567 -11.31 -26.33 26.71
C PHE A 567 -12.73 -26.75 27.07
N TYR A 568 -13.70 -25.89 26.80
CA TYR A 568 -15.12 -26.14 27.08
C TYR A 568 -16.02 -25.67 25.95
N GLN A 569 -17.10 -26.39 25.71
CA GLN A 569 -18.15 -26.06 24.75
C GLN A 569 -19.50 -26.01 25.46
N LEU A 570 -20.35 -25.03 25.09
CA LEU A 570 -21.63 -24.78 25.74
C LEU A 570 -22.78 -25.01 24.74
N ASN A 571 -22.95 -26.26 24.30
CA ASN A 571 -23.99 -26.65 23.33
C ASN A 571 -25.39 -26.59 23.92
N THR A 572 -26.41 -26.49 23.07
CA THR A 572 -27.81 -26.56 23.48
C THR A 572 -28.43 -27.88 23.00
N TYR A 573 -29.08 -28.61 23.90
CA TYR A 573 -29.76 -29.86 23.59
C TYR A 573 -31.26 -29.76 23.86
N ARG A 574 -32.06 -30.47 23.05
CA ARG A 574 -33.50 -30.67 23.26
C ARG A 574 -33.73 -32.03 23.92
N LEU A 575 -34.49 -32.06 25.00
CA LEU A 575 -34.91 -33.25 25.71
C LEU A 575 -36.01 -33.98 24.91
N GLY A 576 -35.85 -35.29 24.76
CA GLY A 576 -36.84 -36.19 24.16
C GLY A 576 -37.90 -36.65 25.15
N LEU A 577 -38.74 -37.59 24.72
CA LEU A 577 -39.80 -38.19 25.54
C LEU A 577 -39.28 -39.31 26.46
N GLY A 578 -38.05 -39.81 26.25
CA GLY A 578 -37.38 -40.79 27.11
C GLY A 578 -36.57 -40.18 28.26
N PHE A 579 -36.29 -40.97 29.30
CA PHE A 579 -35.69 -40.50 30.57
C PHE A 579 -34.27 -39.92 30.47
N THR A 580 -33.50 -40.27 29.42
CA THR A 580 -32.14 -39.75 29.18
C THR A 580 -31.96 -39.17 27.78
N ASP A 581 -33.02 -39.10 26.98
CA ASP A 581 -32.92 -38.76 25.56
C ASP A 581 -32.64 -37.27 25.39
N ARG A 582 -31.53 -36.95 24.72
CA ARG A 582 -31.16 -35.59 24.34
C ARG A 582 -30.71 -35.57 22.89
N THR A 583 -31.24 -34.64 22.10
CA THR A 583 -30.79 -34.38 20.73
C THR A 583 -30.12 -33.02 20.66
N LEU A 584 -29.01 -32.91 19.93
CA LEU A 584 -28.32 -31.63 19.74
C LEU A 584 -29.28 -30.68 19.02
N HIS A 585 -29.62 -29.57 19.69
CA HIS A 585 -30.54 -28.57 19.14
C HIS A 585 -29.78 -27.45 18.43
N HIS A 586 -28.71 -26.97 19.07
CA HIS A 586 -27.85 -25.94 18.51
C HIS A 586 -26.42 -26.17 18.99
N LYS A 587 -25.48 -26.21 18.03
CA LYS A 587 -24.05 -26.27 18.31
C LYS A 587 -23.55 -24.86 18.56
N ASN A 588 -22.87 -24.65 19.68
CA ASN A 588 -22.26 -23.37 19.96
C ASN A 588 -20.97 -23.24 19.12
N GLU A 589 -20.84 -22.13 18.41
CA GLU A 589 -19.67 -21.81 17.58
C GLU A 589 -18.51 -21.24 18.40
N LYS A 590 -18.78 -20.90 19.67
CA LYS A 590 -17.81 -20.37 20.61
C LYS A 590 -17.11 -21.47 21.37
N LEU A 591 -15.79 -21.34 21.47
CA LEU A 591 -14.96 -22.17 22.32
C LEU A 591 -14.50 -21.39 23.54
N TYR A 592 -14.65 -21.98 24.73
CA TYR A 592 -14.13 -21.40 25.96
C TYR A 592 -12.80 -22.05 26.32
N VAL A 593 -11.78 -21.23 26.58
CA VAL A 593 -10.43 -21.67 26.96
C VAL A 593 -10.15 -21.17 28.37
N LYS A 594 -10.08 -22.09 29.32
CA LYS A 594 -9.64 -21.78 30.69
C LYS A 594 -8.14 -21.95 30.75
N ALA A 595 -7.41 -20.86 30.96
CA ALA A 595 -5.97 -20.85 31.13
C ALA A 595 -5.62 -20.64 32.60
N THR A 596 -4.81 -21.53 33.16
CA THR A 596 -4.28 -21.43 34.52
C THR A 596 -2.77 -21.26 34.45
N GLY A 597 -2.30 -20.04 34.68
CA GLY A 597 -0.89 -19.68 34.62
C GLY A 597 -0.38 -19.02 35.90
N ALA A 598 0.79 -18.38 35.81
CA ALA A 598 1.43 -17.69 36.93
C ALA A 598 0.59 -16.56 37.56
N ASN A 599 -0.32 -15.96 36.78
CA ASN A 599 -1.17 -14.84 37.20
C ASN A 599 -2.56 -15.27 37.66
N GLY A 600 -2.80 -16.57 37.86
CA GLY A 600 -4.09 -17.14 38.23
C GLY A 600 -4.84 -17.76 37.05
N THR A 601 -6.15 -17.95 37.24
CA THR A 601 -7.04 -18.56 36.23
C THR A 601 -7.84 -17.50 35.50
N THR A 602 -7.74 -17.51 34.18
CA THR A 602 -8.52 -16.65 33.27
C THR A 602 -9.29 -17.53 32.30
N THR A 603 -10.56 -17.19 32.05
CA THR A 603 -11.36 -17.84 31.01
C THR A 603 -11.48 -16.92 29.80
N TYR A 604 -11.18 -17.46 28.63
CA TYR A 604 -11.30 -16.77 27.35
C TYR A 604 -12.49 -17.33 26.57
N GLU A 605 -13.31 -16.46 25.99
CA GLU A 605 -14.30 -16.79 24.97
C GLU A 605 -13.68 -16.52 23.60
N VAL A 606 -13.57 -17.54 22.75
CA VAL A 606 -13.10 -17.43 21.36
C VAL A 606 -14.34 -17.40 20.46
N ASP A 607 -14.57 -16.28 19.79
CA ASP A 607 -15.73 -16.03 18.93
C ASP A 607 -15.26 -15.58 17.54
N LEU A 608 -15.28 -16.51 16.58
CA LEU A 608 -14.86 -16.24 15.21
C LEU A 608 -15.80 -15.25 14.50
N SER A 609 -17.11 -15.31 14.76
CA SER A 609 -18.11 -14.44 14.15
C SER A 609 -17.90 -12.96 14.50
N LYS A 610 -17.39 -12.71 15.72
CA LYS A 610 -17.03 -11.38 16.21
C LYS A 610 -15.56 -11.03 16.01
N HIS A 611 -14.77 -11.92 15.43
CA HIS A 611 -13.33 -11.76 15.25
C HIS A 611 -12.61 -11.40 16.55
N SER A 612 -13.00 -12.02 17.68
CA SER A 612 -12.52 -11.62 18.99
C SER A 612 -12.22 -12.79 19.93
N ILE A 613 -11.22 -12.59 20.78
CA ILE A 613 -10.95 -13.42 21.95
C ILE A 613 -11.06 -12.51 23.17
N THR A 614 -12.04 -12.78 24.03
CA THR A 614 -12.34 -11.89 25.18
C THR A 614 -12.21 -12.63 26.49
N GLN A 615 -11.70 -11.95 27.52
CA GLN A 615 -11.75 -12.48 28.88
C GLN A 615 -13.19 -12.43 29.37
N VAL A 616 -13.67 -13.54 29.92
CA VAL A 616 -15.02 -13.67 30.50
C VAL A 616 -14.92 -14.14 31.95
N SER A 617 -15.98 -13.92 32.72
CA SER A 617 -16.03 -14.40 34.11
C SER A 617 -15.82 -15.92 34.16
N ASN A 618 -14.95 -16.38 35.07
CA ASN A 618 -14.74 -17.81 35.34
C ASN A 618 -16.05 -18.53 35.73
N SER A 619 -17.06 -17.79 36.22
CA SER A 619 -18.39 -18.34 36.52
C SER A 619 -19.13 -18.88 35.30
N VAL A 620 -18.75 -18.49 34.06
CA VAL A 620 -19.35 -19.02 32.83
C VAL A 620 -19.14 -20.54 32.70
N LEU A 621 -18.10 -21.08 33.36
CA LEU A 621 -17.77 -22.50 33.37
C LEU A 621 -18.26 -23.24 34.62
N THR A 622 -18.95 -22.56 35.54
CA THR A 622 -19.45 -23.17 36.79
C THR A 622 -20.94 -22.91 37.05
N CYS A 623 -21.54 -21.87 36.45
CA CYS A 623 -22.95 -21.55 36.61
C CYS A 623 -23.76 -22.22 35.50
N GLU A 624 -24.43 -23.32 35.84
CA GLU A 624 -25.37 -23.97 34.91
C GLU A 624 -26.56 -23.04 34.62
N ARG A 625 -26.88 -22.85 33.34
CA ARG A 625 -28.07 -22.09 32.95
C ARG A 625 -29.33 -22.90 33.27
N GLU A 626 -30.35 -22.21 33.77
CA GLU A 626 -31.65 -22.81 34.04
C GLU A 626 -32.23 -23.45 32.77
N ARG A 627 -32.93 -24.56 32.98
CA ARG A 627 -33.64 -25.27 31.91
C ARG A 627 -34.74 -24.38 31.34
N ASP A 628 -34.79 -24.24 30.02
CA ASP A 628 -35.87 -23.55 29.31
C ASP A 628 -36.75 -24.58 28.58
N ALA A 629 -37.94 -24.84 29.12
CA ALA A 629 -38.89 -25.83 28.59
C ALA A 629 -38.26 -27.22 28.36
N ASN A 630 -38.02 -27.61 27.10
CA ASN A 630 -37.36 -28.87 26.75
C ASN A 630 -35.89 -28.66 26.32
N ARG A 631 -35.27 -27.53 26.64
CA ARG A 631 -33.86 -27.22 26.30
C ARG A 631 -32.97 -27.25 27.54
N VAL A 632 -31.78 -27.80 27.38
CA VAL A 632 -30.73 -27.85 28.42
C VAL A 632 -29.40 -27.33 27.87
N TYR A 633 -28.59 -26.74 28.76
CA TYR A 633 -27.39 -25.98 28.43
C TYR A 633 -26.17 -26.48 29.23
N PRO A 634 -25.70 -27.71 28.99
CA PRO A 634 -24.59 -28.28 29.74
C PRO A 634 -23.26 -27.55 29.50
N ILE A 635 -22.42 -27.54 30.54
CA ILE A 635 -21.02 -27.12 30.44
C ILE A 635 -20.18 -28.36 30.17
N GLU A 636 -19.71 -28.52 28.93
CA GLU A 636 -19.01 -29.73 28.51
C GLU A 636 -17.53 -29.46 28.34
N LYS A 637 -16.69 -30.28 29.00
CA LYS A 637 -15.25 -30.26 28.75
C LYS A 637 -14.97 -30.82 27.35
N PHE A 638 -14.21 -30.09 26.55
CA PHE A 638 -13.86 -30.42 25.18
C PHE A 638 -12.45 -31.02 25.10
N THR A 639 -12.32 -32.15 24.40
CA THR A 639 -11.03 -32.81 24.21
C THR A 639 -10.28 -32.20 23.02
N PRO A 640 -9.08 -31.63 23.23
CA PRO A 640 -8.30 -31.01 22.16
C PRO A 640 -7.80 -31.99 21.10
N VAL A 641 -7.06 -31.50 20.10
CA VAL A 641 -6.40 -32.36 19.10
C VAL A 641 -5.41 -33.33 19.75
N ALA A 642 -5.30 -34.54 19.21
CA ALA A 642 -4.39 -35.56 19.72
C ALA A 642 -2.94 -35.09 19.59
N ASN A 643 -2.11 -35.40 20.60
CA ASN A 643 -0.67 -35.06 20.69
C ASN A 643 -0.31 -33.61 21.04
N ALA A 644 -1.28 -32.73 21.33
CA ALA A 644 -1.00 -31.41 21.90
C ALA A 644 -0.93 -31.49 23.44
N ASP A 645 0.19 -31.10 24.03
CA ASP A 645 0.36 -31.01 25.48
C ASP A 645 -0.04 -29.62 26.00
N PHE A 646 -1.24 -29.55 26.59
CA PHE A 646 -1.75 -28.36 27.28
C PHE A 646 -1.66 -28.46 28.81
N SER A 647 -0.98 -29.48 29.33
CA SER A 647 -0.85 -29.73 30.76
C SER A 647 0.30 -28.98 31.42
N GLN A 648 1.28 -28.53 30.61
CA GLN A 648 2.43 -27.77 31.10
C GLN A 648 2.02 -26.38 31.60
N ASN A 649 2.48 -26.06 32.81
CA ASN A 649 2.37 -24.75 33.45
C ASN A 649 3.76 -24.31 33.93
N THR A 650 4.15 -23.07 33.65
CA THR A 650 5.40 -22.51 34.17
C THR A 650 5.18 -21.95 35.58
N GLN A 651 6.04 -22.31 36.53
CA GLN A 651 5.90 -21.89 37.94
C GLN A 651 5.95 -20.36 38.10
N ALA A 652 5.14 -19.85 39.03
CA ALA A 652 5.11 -18.43 39.41
C ALA A 652 6.48 -18.01 39.99
N GLY A 653 7.14 -17.03 39.35
CA GLY A 653 8.39 -16.46 39.86
C GLY A 653 9.40 -16.00 38.81
N SER A 654 9.36 -16.52 37.57
CA SER A 654 10.20 -16.06 36.46
C SER A 654 9.44 -15.15 35.50
N ALA A 655 10.09 -14.10 35.01
CA ALA A 655 9.54 -13.26 33.94
C ALA A 655 9.41 -14.12 32.67
N GLN A 656 8.18 -14.36 32.23
CA GLN A 656 7.93 -15.12 31.01
C GLN A 656 8.45 -14.34 29.80
N PRO A 657 9.10 -15.01 28.82
CA PRO A 657 9.56 -14.34 27.61
C PRO A 657 8.37 -13.88 26.75
N THR A 658 8.64 -13.01 25.78
CA THR A 658 7.64 -12.64 24.77
C THR A 658 7.46 -13.82 23.80
N PRO A 659 6.25 -14.39 23.67
CA PRO A 659 6.03 -15.53 22.78
C PRO A 659 6.02 -15.12 21.31
N SER A 660 6.63 -15.95 20.45
CA SER A 660 6.50 -15.87 18.98
C SER A 660 5.10 -16.32 18.57
N THR A 661 4.09 -15.49 18.88
CA THR A 661 2.70 -15.93 19.07
C THR A 661 2.12 -16.52 17.79
N PHE A 662 2.26 -15.83 16.65
CA PHE A 662 1.67 -16.28 15.39
C PHE A 662 2.28 -17.58 14.86
N THR A 663 3.57 -17.85 15.13
CA THR A 663 4.29 -19.01 14.60
C THR A 663 4.49 -20.13 15.62
N SER A 664 4.04 -19.95 16.87
CA SER A 664 4.18 -20.96 17.92
C SER A 664 3.37 -22.22 17.60
N ALA A 665 3.98 -23.38 17.85
CA ALA A 665 3.32 -24.68 17.78
C ALA A 665 2.13 -24.77 18.76
N ARG A 666 2.20 -24.09 19.91
CA ARG A 666 1.10 -24.09 20.88
C ARG A 666 -0.09 -23.27 20.39
N THR A 667 0.17 -22.13 19.76
CA THR A 667 -0.87 -21.32 19.11
C THR A 667 -1.50 -22.08 17.93
N GLN A 668 -0.70 -22.81 17.14
CA GLN A 668 -1.24 -23.72 16.11
C GLN A 668 -2.14 -24.81 16.73
N ALA A 669 -1.73 -25.43 17.84
CA ALA A 669 -2.54 -26.45 18.50
C ALA A 669 -3.87 -25.91 19.07
N ILE A 670 -3.89 -24.65 19.56
CA ILE A 670 -5.12 -23.96 19.97
C ILE A 670 -6.02 -23.74 18.75
N ALA A 671 -5.47 -23.27 17.64
CA ALA A 671 -6.20 -23.07 16.39
C ALA A 671 -6.79 -24.38 15.86
N ASP A 672 -6.01 -25.46 15.84
CA ASP A 672 -6.47 -26.78 15.41
C ASP A 672 -7.57 -27.33 16.34
N THR A 673 -7.46 -27.05 17.65
CA THR A 673 -8.48 -27.39 18.65
C THR A 673 -9.79 -26.62 18.40
N PHE A 674 -9.71 -25.34 18.03
CA PHE A 674 -10.88 -24.55 17.65
C PHE A 674 -11.53 -25.08 16.36
N VAL A 675 -10.72 -25.36 15.33
CA VAL A 675 -11.20 -25.95 14.07
C VAL A 675 -11.86 -27.30 14.31
N LYS A 676 -11.29 -28.13 15.19
CA LYS A 676 -11.89 -29.38 15.65
C LYS A 676 -13.22 -29.10 16.36
N HIS A 677 -13.28 -28.12 17.26
CA HIS A 677 -14.51 -27.78 17.98
C HIS A 677 -15.67 -27.46 17.05
N LEU A 678 -15.44 -26.77 15.92
CA LEU A 678 -16.51 -26.45 14.97
C LEU A 678 -17.17 -27.71 14.33
N HIS A 679 -16.47 -28.87 14.27
CA HIS A 679 -16.89 -30.08 13.51
C HIS A 679 -17.48 -29.76 12.12
N ILE A 680 -16.76 -28.98 11.33
CA ILE A 680 -17.18 -28.55 9.99
C ILE A 680 -17.43 -29.74 9.03
N ASP A 681 -16.81 -30.88 9.29
CA ASP A 681 -16.93 -32.14 8.54
C ASP A 681 -17.97 -33.13 9.13
N ASN A 682 -18.88 -32.67 9.99
CA ASN A 682 -19.91 -33.54 10.53
C ASN A 682 -20.80 -34.14 9.41
N ARG A 683 -21.25 -35.38 9.61
CA ARG A 683 -22.10 -36.15 8.71
C ARG A 683 -23.37 -35.40 8.31
N ASP A 684 -23.96 -34.63 9.22
CA ASP A 684 -25.16 -33.81 8.96
C ASP A 684 -24.87 -32.64 8.01
N VAL A 685 -23.72 -31.97 8.21
CA VAL A 685 -23.22 -30.91 7.32
C VAL A 685 -22.98 -31.46 5.92
N ILE A 686 -22.33 -32.63 5.81
CA ILE A 686 -22.09 -33.31 4.54
C ILE A 686 -23.39 -33.79 3.90
N LYS A 687 -24.35 -34.31 4.67
CA LYS A 687 -25.66 -34.77 4.18
C LYS A 687 -26.45 -33.60 3.59
N GLN A 688 -26.34 -32.42 4.19
CA GLN A 688 -27.04 -31.21 3.74
C GLN A 688 -26.36 -30.54 2.55
N ALA A 689 -25.01 -30.53 2.48
CA ALA A 689 -24.25 -30.02 1.34
C ALA A 689 -24.53 -30.79 0.04
N LYS A 690 -24.93 -32.07 0.13
CA LYS A 690 -25.28 -32.92 -1.02
C LYS A 690 -26.49 -32.44 -1.83
N GLY A 691 -27.27 -31.49 -1.30
CA GLY A 691 -28.54 -31.04 -1.89
C GLY A 691 -29.64 -32.10 -1.75
N VAL A 692 -30.91 -31.66 -1.86
CA VAL A 692 -32.08 -32.56 -1.71
C VAL A 692 -32.57 -32.96 -3.10
N THR A 693 -32.41 -34.24 -3.48
CA THR A 693 -33.01 -34.81 -4.71
C THR A 693 -34.49 -35.14 -4.50
N SER A 694 -35.24 -35.42 -5.58
CA SER A 694 -36.62 -35.93 -5.46
C SER A 694 -36.71 -37.19 -4.59
N PHE A 695 -35.65 -38.02 -4.58
CA PHE A 695 -35.51 -39.21 -3.74
C PHE A 695 -35.25 -38.85 -2.26
N ASP A 696 -34.45 -37.81 -2.00
CA ASP A 696 -34.20 -37.33 -0.63
C ASP A 696 -35.44 -36.64 -0.02
N LYS A 697 -36.30 -35.99 -0.83
CA LYS A 697 -37.58 -35.39 -0.39
C LYS A 697 -38.61 -36.40 0.11
N GLN A 698 -38.49 -37.68 -0.26
CA GLN A 698 -39.33 -38.75 0.29
C GLN A 698 -38.91 -39.19 1.69
N MET A 699 -37.84 -38.61 2.27
CA MET A 699 -37.22 -39.08 3.53
C MET A 699 -37.02 -38.03 4.66
N ASP A 700 -37.48 -36.77 4.54
CA ASP A 700 -37.37 -35.64 5.52
C ASP A 700 -35.94 -35.28 6.03
N ALA A 701 -35.51 -34.05 6.36
CA ALA A 701 -36.03 -32.67 6.28
C ALA A 701 -34.85 -31.66 6.20
N GLU A 702 -35.07 -30.59 5.41
CA GLU A 702 -34.68 -29.16 5.45
C GLU A 702 -33.28 -28.58 5.83
N TRP A 703 -33.10 -27.31 5.40
CA TRP A 703 -31.89 -26.47 5.20
C TRP A 703 -31.35 -25.75 6.46
N ALA A 704 -30.06 -25.90 6.76
CA ALA A 704 -29.32 -25.26 7.85
C ALA A 704 -27.88 -24.86 7.49
N LEU A 705 -27.34 -25.28 6.34
CA LEU A 705 -25.93 -25.09 6.01
C LEU A 705 -25.59 -23.70 5.48
N THR A 706 -26.54 -23.07 4.79
CA THR A 706 -26.31 -21.74 4.20
C THR A 706 -26.06 -20.70 5.29
N ASN A 707 -26.80 -20.72 6.41
CA ASN A 707 -26.59 -19.74 7.48
C ASN A 707 -25.34 -20.05 8.32
N PHE A 708 -25.10 -21.32 8.69
CA PHE A 708 -23.93 -21.71 9.49
C PHE A 708 -22.59 -21.29 8.86
N PHE A 709 -22.39 -21.51 7.55
CA PHE A 709 -21.16 -21.03 6.91
C PHE A 709 -21.19 -19.54 6.61
N LEU A 710 -22.35 -18.93 6.31
CA LEU A 710 -22.42 -17.48 6.05
C LEU A 710 -22.09 -16.66 7.29
N ASP A 711 -22.43 -17.16 8.49
CA ASP A 711 -22.17 -16.49 9.77
C ASP A 711 -20.69 -16.63 10.22
N LEU A 712 -19.97 -17.62 9.67
CA LEU A 712 -18.54 -17.88 9.95
C LEU A 712 -17.58 -17.27 8.91
N ILE A 713 -18.06 -16.48 7.93
CA ILE A 713 -17.23 -15.84 6.90
C ILE A 713 -16.71 -14.49 7.42
N PRO A 714 -15.38 -14.36 7.67
CA PRO A 714 -14.76 -13.05 7.81
C PRO A 714 -14.96 -12.24 6.53
N LEU A 715 -15.02 -10.90 6.66
CA LEU A 715 -15.29 -9.94 5.58
C LEU A 715 -16.75 -9.78 5.14
N ARG A 716 -17.69 -10.47 5.79
CA ARG A 716 -19.12 -10.35 5.45
C ARG A 716 -19.61 -8.89 5.50
N SER A 717 -19.24 -8.15 6.53
CA SER A 717 -19.64 -6.74 6.69
C SER A 717 -19.08 -5.86 5.59
N ALA A 718 -17.80 -6.04 5.22
CA ALA A 718 -17.19 -5.35 4.09
C ALA A 718 -17.94 -5.62 2.78
N ILE A 719 -18.25 -6.90 2.50
CA ILE A 719 -19.01 -7.31 1.30
C ILE A 719 -20.42 -6.71 1.30
N CYS A 720 -21.11 -6.69 2.46
CA CYS A 720 -22.42 -6.08 2.62
C CYS A 720 -22.38 -4.58 2.35
N ASN A 721 -21.46 -3.84 2.97
CA ASN A 721 -21.31 -2.40 2.77
C ASN A 721 -20.96 -2.05 1.31
N PHE A 722 -20.08 -2.82 0.67
CA PHE A 722 -19.79 -2.64 -0.77
C PHE A 722 -21.01 -2.91 -1.65
N LYS A 723 -21.81 -3.95 -1.34
CA LYS A 723 -23.05 -4.27 -2.06
C LYS A 723 -24.12 -3.20 -1.87
N GLU A 724 -24.16 -2.57 -0.71
CA GLU A 724 -25.08 -1.48 -0.36
C GLU A 724 -24.60 -0.10 -0.83
N GLY A 725 -23.45 -0.01 -1.51
CA GLY A 725 -22.88 1.24 -2.03
C GLY A 725 -22.16 2.10 -0.98
N GLN A 726 -22.01 1.60 0.24
CA GLN A 726 -21.24 2.22 1.33
C GLN A 726 -19.75 1.88 1.18
N TYR A 727 -19.10 2.44 0.14
CA TYR A 727 -17.72 2.06 -0.20
C TYR A 727 -16.68 2.45 0.86
N ILE A 728 -16.93 3.51 1.62
CA ILE A 728 -16.03 3.95 2.71
C ILE A 728 -16.14 2.94 3.85
N ASP A 729 -17.35 2.66 4.32
CA ASP A 729 -17.58 1.70 5.41
C ASP A 729 -17.19 0.28 4.99
N GLY A 730 -17.36 -0.08 3.72
CA GLY A 730 -16.86 -1.35 3.18
C GLY A 730 -15.34 -1.45 3.16
N ALA A 731 -14.62 -0.37 2.83
CA ALA A 731 -13.17 -0.34 2.86
C ALA A 731 -12.61 -0.31 4.31
N THR A 732 -13.30 0.38 5.21
CA THR A 732 -12.99 0.39 6.64
C THR A 732 -13.22 -0.98 7.26
N ASP A 733 -14.35 -1.62 7.01
CA ASP A 733 -14.63 -2.99 7.48
C ASP A 733 -13.65 -4.01 6.89
N LEU A 734 -13.20 -3.80 5.65
CA LEU A 734 -12.18 -4.63 5.01
C LEU A 734 -10.78 -4.43 5.64
N PHE A 735 -10.46 -3.20 6.06
CA PHE A 735 -9.23 -2.90 6.81
C PHE A 735 -9.30 -3.43 8.25
N LEU A 736 -10.47 -3.42 8.89
CA LEU A 736 -10.67 -3.88 10.27
C LEU A 736 -11.04 -5.36 10.39
N ASP A 737 -11.23 -6.05 9.27
CA ASP A 737 -11.50 -7.48 9.24
C ASP A 737 -10.42 -8.28 9.99
N VAL A 738 -10.74 -9.54 10.35
CA VAL A 738 -9.89 -10.48 11.09
C VAL A 738 -8.48 -10.63 10.54
N PHE A 739 -8.23 -10.18 9.32
CA PHE A 739 -6.91 -10.22 8.71
C PHE A 739 -6.37 -8.87 8.20
N SER A 740 -7.19 -7.81 8.26
CA SER A 740 -6.79 -6.40 8.04
C SER A 740 -5.98 -6.12 6.76
N PHE A 741 -6.52 -6.47 5.59
CA PHE A 741 -5.72 -6.54 4.37
C PHE A 741 -5.56 -5.25 3.55
N VAL A 742 -6.46 -4.28 3.60
CA VAL A 742 -6.55 -3.29 2.49
C VAL A 742 -6.12 -1.89 2.87
N THR A 743 -5.25 -1.27 2.06
CA THR A 743 -5.11 0.19 2.02
C THR A 743 -6.28 0.78 1.25
N ALA A 744 -7.09 1.62 1.89
CA ALA A 744 -8.21 2.27 1.23
C ALA A 744 -7.69 3.34 0.25
N GLY A 745 -7.18 3.00 -0.93
CA GLY A 745 -6.91 3.98 -1.97
C GLY A 745 -8.24 4.50 -2.53
N ALA A 746 -8.43 5.82 -2.63
CA ALA A 746 -9.64 6.46 -3.19
C ALA A 746 -10.01 6.03 -4.64
N ALA A 747 -9.18 5.21 -5.29
CA ALA A 747 -9.44 4.62 -6.61
C ALA A 747 -10.44 3.45 -6.61
N ALA A 748 -10.78 2.86 -5.45
CA ALA A 748 -11.75 1.76 -5.38
C ALA A 748 -13.20 2.20 -5.70
N ALA A 749 -13.60 3.41 -5.28
CA ALA A 749 -14.97 3.88 -5.44
C ALA A 749 -15.33 4.31 -6.88
N ALA A 750 -14.35 4.77 -7.67
CA ALA A 750 -14.62 5.27 -9.03
C ALA A 750 -14.73 4.15 -10.09
N LYS A 751 -14.15 2.98 -9.85
CA LYS A 751 -14.16 1.86 -10.83
C LYS A 751 -15.38 0.95 -10.74
N VAL A 752 -16.14 0.96 -9.64
CA VAL A 752 -17.35 0.11 -9.48
C VAL A 752 -18.56 0.69 -10.21
N ALA A 753 -18.66 2.02 -10.36
CA ALA A 753 -19.79 2.66 -11.02
C ALA A 753 -19.85 2.44 -12.56
N LYS A 754 -18.75 2.00 -13.22
CA LYS A 754 -18.73 1.77 -14.68
C LYS A 754 -19.22 0.38 -15.12
N VAL A 755 -19.66 -0.49 -14.21
CA VAL A 755 -20.19 -1.83 -14.54
C VAL A 755 -21.72 -1.82 -14.78
N GLY A 756 -22.40 -0.69 -14.54
CA GLY A 756 -23.87 -0.61 -14.57
C GLY A 756 -24.57 -0.63 -15.92
N THR A 757 -23.90 -0.58 -17.08
CA THR A 757 -24.62 -0.35 -18.37
C THR A 757 -24.17 -1.19 -19.58
N LYS A 758 -23.58 -2.39 -19.39
CA LYS A 758 -23.41 -3.33 -20.52
C LYS A 758 -23.92 -4.75 -20.21
N ALA A 759 -25.16 -4.96 -20.65
CA ALA A 759 -25.77 -6.21 -21.11
C ALA A 759 -25.77 -7.44 -20.17
N ILE A 760 -26.96 -7.68 -19.61
CA ILE A 760 -27.41 -8.93 -19.02
C ILE A 760 -27.44 -10.02 -20.11
N THR A 761 -26.47 -10.94 -20.08
CA THR A 761 -26.66 -12.29 -20.66
C THR A 761 -26.11 -13.33 -19.70
N MET A 762 -27.01 -14.17 -19.21
CA MET A 762 -26.82 -15.18 -18.17
C MET A 762 -25.78 -16.25 -18.56
N THR A 763 -24.74 -16.46 -17.75
CA THR A 763 -24.43 -17.75 -17.08
C THR A 763 -23.43 -17.48 -15.95
N LYS A 764 -23.71 -18.02 -14.76
CA LYS A 764 -23.03 -17.78 -13.46
C LYS A 764 -21.52 -18.11 -13.44
N LYS A 765 -20.68 -17.24 -13.99
CA LYS A 765 -19.23 -17.15 -13.68
C LYS A 765 -18.80 -15.80 -13.09
N ALA A 766 -19.76 -14.90 -12.84
CA ALA A 766 -19.52 -13.54 -12.35
C ALA A 766 -19.60 -13.38 -10.82
N LEU A 767 -19.44 -14.46 -10.05
CA LEU A 767 -19.48 -14.42 -8.59
C LEU A 767 -18.26 -15.09 -7.94
N GLN A 768 -17.09 -15.02 -8.60
CA GLN A 768 -15.86 -15.17 -7.83
C GLN A 768 -15.78 -14.00 -6.85
N CYS A 769 -16.12 -14.30 -5.60
CA CYS A 769 -16.03 -13.44 -4.44
C CYS A 769 -14.74 -12.63 -4.51
N SER A 770 -14.90 -11.32 -4.34
CA SER A 770 -13.88 -10.28 -4.29
C SER A 770 -12.54 -10.80 -3.75
N ARG A 771 -11.59 -11.11 -4.65
CA ARG A 771 -10.18 -11.20 -4.24
C ARG A 771 -9.84 -9.86 -3.64
N ILE A 772 -9.39 -9.89 -2.40
CA ILE A 772 -9.08 -8.70 -1.63
C ILE A 772 -7.99 -7.92 -2.36
N ILE A 773 -8.35 -6.71 -2.74
CA ILE A 773 -7.53 -5.79 -3.52
C ILE A 773 -6.52 -5.16 -2.57
N GLY A 774 -5.23 -5.40 -2.79
CA GLY A 774 -4.15 -4.55 -2.31
C GLY A 774 -3.62 -4.83 -0.90
N THR A 775 -2.68 -5.77 -0.79
CA THR A 775 -1.71 -5.80 0.32
C THR A 775 -0.33 -5.41 -0.21
N THR A 776 0.27 -4.37 0.34
CA THR A 776 1.69 -4.08 0.10
C THR A 776 2.55 -4.96 1.02
N VAL A 777 3.04 -6.08 0.51
CA VAL A 777 4.20 -6.78 1.10
C VAL A 777 5.37 -5.80 1.11
N ILE A 778 6.10 -5.69 2.23
CA ILE A 778 7.20 -4.73 2.34
C ILE A 778 8.39 -5.24 1.53
N SER A 779 8.77 -4.51 0.47
CA SER A 779 9.89 -4.85 -0.40
C SER A 779 11.23 -4.80 0.33
N GLU A 780 12.25 -5.42 -0.25
CA GLU A 780 13.62 -5.36 0.26
C GLU A 780 14.10 -3.91 0.42
N PHE A 781 14.76 -3.64 1.54
CA PHE A 781 15.34 -2.33 1.81
C PHE A 781 16.73 -2.25 1.18
N ASN A 782 17.01 -1.21 0.37
CA ASN A 782 18.34 -1.04 -0.24
C ASN A 782 19.41 -0.69 0.83
N PRO A 783 20.41 -1.55 1.10
CA PRO A 783 21.36 -1.37 2.19
C PRO A 783 22.47 -0.34 1.91
N LEU A 784 22.57 0.21 0.68
CA LEU A 784 23.65 1.14 0.29
C LEU A 784 23.41 2.61 0.72
N ASN A 785 22.28 2.92 1.36
CA ASN A 785 22.03 4.25 1.92
C ASN A 785 22.18 4.23 3.45
N GLY A 786 23.43 4.24 3.92
CA GLY A 786 23.87 4.66 5.26
C GLY A 786 22.87 4.47 6.41
N VAL A 787 22.67 3.23 6.85
CA VAL A 787 21.98 2.93 8.11
C VAL A 787 23.01 3.07 9.24
N GLY A 788 23.18 4.29 9.72
CA GLY A 788 24.03 4.60 10.88
C GLY A 788 24.20 6.11 11.04
N ASP A 789 23.67 6.67 12.13
CA ASP A 789 23.94 8.01 12.68
C ASP A 789 23.17 9.27 12.22
N LEU A 790 22.04 9.16 11.51
CA LEU A 790 21.19 10.36 11.33
C LEU A 790 19.68 10.07 11.38
N LEU A 791 19.24 9.42 12.47
CA LEU A 791 17.87 8.96 12.59
C LEU A 791 16.88 9.97 13.20
N LEU A 792 17.31 11.20 13.53
CA LEU A 792 16.46 12.19 14.21
C LEU A 792 16.20 13.49 13.43
N GLY A 793 16.37 13.49 12.10
CA GLY A 793 15.75 14.54 11.26
C GLY A 793 16.37 14.86 9.90
N GLY A 794 17.29 14.04 9.38
CA GLY A 794 17.83 14.23 8.02
C GLY A 794 16.92 13.73 6.88
N THR A 795 15.62 14.04 6.89
CA THR A 795 14.62 13.43 5.97
C THR A 795 14.24 14.28 4.76
N ARG A 796 14.51 15.60 4.73
CA ARG A 796 14.03 16.47 3.64
C ARG A 796 15.05 16.77 2.53
N LEU A 797 16.26 16.24 2.59
CA LEU A 797 17.33 16.52 1.61
C LEU A 797 17.37 15.54 0.41
N ALA A 798 16.46 14.57 0.37
CA ALA A 798 16.39 13.58 -0.71
C ALA A 798 15.49 13.99 -1.89
N SER A 799 14.86 15.17 -1.87
CA SER A 799 13.94 15.65 -2.93
C SER A 799 14.64 16.29 -4.15
N LYS A 800 15.96 16.08 -4.30
CA LYS A 800 16.86 16.83 -5.20
C LYS A 800 16.41 16.93 -6.67
N GLY A 801 15.62 16.00 -7.19
CA GLY A 801 15.20 16.00 -8.60
C GLY A 801 13.99 16.89 -8.90
N ILE A 802 12.95 16.83 -8.06
CA ILE A 802 11.63 17.41 -8.37
C ILE A 802 11.58 18.90 -7.99
N THR A 803 12.19 19.30 -6.87
CA THR A 803 12.21 20.72 -6.46
C THR A 803 13.13 21.57 -7.34
N LYS A 804 14.28 21.02 -7.77
CA LYS A 804 15.13 21.67 -8.77
C LYS A 804 14.38 21.88 -10.10
N ALA A 805 13.57 20.90 -10.53
CA ALA A 805 12.78 21.00 -11.75
C ALA A 805 11.65 22.05 -11.65
N LYS A 806 10.93 22.15 -10.54
CA LYS A 806 9.86 23.16 -10.35
C LYS A 806 10.39 24.60 -10.32
N ILE A 807 11.51 24.83 -9.64
CA ILE A 807 12.16 26.15 -9.58
C ILE A 807 12.81 26.49 -10.93
N ALA A 808 13.43 25.51 -11.61
CA ALA A 808 13.98 25.69 -12.96
C ALA A 808 12.89 25.88 -14.04
N ALA A 809 11.67 25.40 -13.80
CA ALA A 809 10.51 25.58 -14.68
C ALA A 809 9.79 26.94 -14.50
N GLY A 810 10.27 27.81 -13.61
CA GLY A 810 9.75 29.19 -13.48
C GLY A 810 8.36 29.31 -12.86
N LEU A 811 7.81 28.24 -12.26
CA LEU A 811 6.53 28.29 -11.56
C LEU A 811 6.76 28.84 -10.15
N THR A 812 6.61 30.17 -10.04
CA THR A 812 6.79 31.06 -8.87
C THR A 812 8.21 31.17 -8.30
N PRO A 813 8.91 32.32 -8.49
CA PRO A 813 10.14 32.60 -7.74
C PRO A 813 9.82 32.74 -6.24
N PRO A 814 10.68 32.25 -5.33
CA PRO A 814 10.44 32.41 -3.90
C PRO A 814 10.44 33.91 -3.52
N PRO A 815 9.60 34.33 -2.56
CA PRO A 815 9.48 35.74 -2.18
C PRO A 815 10.75 36.34 -1.55
N TYR A 816 11.77 35.51 -1.30
CA TYR A 816 13.00 35.86 -0.60
C TYR A 816 14.25 35.90 -1.51
N GLY A 817 14.13 35.72 -2.83
CA GLY A 817 15.24 35.78 -3.80
C GLY A 817 15.70 34.43 -4.38
N ASP A 818 16.87 34.41 -5.02
CA ASP A 818 17.39 33.24 -5.74
C ASP A 818 17.86 32.12 -4.80
N VAL A 819 17.34 30.90 -5.02
CA VAL A 819 17.76 29.69 -4.29
C VAL A 819 19.02 29.11 -4.95
N THR A 820 20.09 28.97 -4.18
CA THR A 820 21.34 28.34 -4.62
C THR A 820 21.53 26.97 -3.99
N TRP A 821 22.09 26.03 -4.75
CA TRP A 821 22.38 24.68 -4.27
C TRP A 821 23.87 24.52 -4.02
N GLY A 822 24.22 23.74 -3.00
CA GLY A 822 25.60 23.58 -2.61
C GLY A 822 25.78 22.52 -1.55
N THR A 823 27.00 22.43 -1.05
CA THR A 823 27.38 21.51 0.01
C THR A 823 27.68 22.27 1.29
N LEU A 824 27.26 21.70 2.41
CA LEU A 824 27.48 22.20 3.75
C LEU A 824 28.23 21.12 4.53
N LYS A 825 29.31 21.51 5.22
CA LYS A 825 29.94 20.61 6.20
C LYS A 825 29.18 20.67 7.52
N VAL A 826 28.71 19.52 7.99
CA VAL A 826 28.07 19.36 9.30
C VAL A 826 28.82 18.25 10.04
N GLY A 827 29.68 18.64 10.98
CA GLY A 827 30.62 17.71 11.62
C GLY A 827 31.64 17.17 10.60
N GLU A 828 31.86 15.85 10.58
CA GLU A 828 32.72 15.17 9.61
C GLU A 828 32.02 14.89 8.26
N GLN A 829 30.72 15.14 8.16
CA GLN A 829 29.91 14.81 6.99
C GLN A 829 29.70 16.02 6.09
N THR A 830 29.65 15.78 4.78
CA THR A 830 29.29 16.77 3.78
C THR A 830 27.86 16.51 3.32
N LEU A 831 26.99 17.51 3.48
CA LEU A 831 25.57 17.44 3.22
C LEU A 831 25.22 18.36 2.05
N GLU A 832 24.56 17.87 1.01
CA GLU A 832 24.05 18.76 -0.04
C GLU A 832 22.72 19.39 0.39
N THR A 833 22.57 20.71 0.26
CA THR A 833 21.36 21.44 0.66
C THR A 833 21.12 22.69 -0.20
N SER A 834 19.92 23.25 -0.11
CA SER A 834 19.54 24.55 -0.69
C SER A 834 19.78 25.69 0.30
N SER A 835 20.17 26.84 -0.23
CA SER A 835 20.36 28.08 0.54
C SER A 835 19.79 29.28 -0.20
N ILE A 836 19.51 30.34 0.54
CA ILE A 836 19.01 31.61 0.01
C ILE A 836 19.73 32.77 0.71
N ILE A 837 19.89 33.89 0.02
CA ILE A 837 20.45 35.11 0.60
C ILE A 837 19.30 36.02 1.02
N HIS A 838 19.23 36.36 2.30
CA HIS A 838 18.24 37.28 2.86
C HIS A 838 18.97 38.30 3.75
N ASN A 839 18.70 39.59 3.59
CA ASN A 839 19.36 40.68 4.33
C ASN A 839 20.91 40.59 4.33
N GLY A 840 21.51 40.22 3.19
CA GLY A 840 22.96 40.12 3.02
C GLY A 840 23.63 38.91 3.67
N GLN A 841 22.87 38.00 4.30
CA GLN A 841 23.37 36.77 4.90
C GLN A 841 22.77 35.54 4.23
N ARG A 842 23.51 34.42 4.22
CA ARG A 842 23.07 33.17 3.59
C ARG A 842 22.45 32.24 4.62
N TYR A 843 21.22 31.80 4.37
CA TYR A 843 20.46 30.91 5.24
C TYR A 843 20.12 29.61 4.51
N ALA A 844 19.84 28.55 5.27
CA ALA A 844 19.27 27.33 4.70
C ALA A 844 17.86 27.61 4.19
N TYR A 845 17.46 26.91 3.12
CA TYR A 845 16.14 27.05 2.51
C TYR A 845 15.39 25.72 2.56
N ASP A 846 14.17 25.72 3.10
CA ASP A 846 13.32 24.53 3.14
C ASP A 846 12.46 24.46 1.87
N PRO A 847 12.68 23.46 0.99
CA PRO A 847 11.96 23.34 -0.27
C PRO A 847 10.49 22.91 -0.10
N VAL A 848 10.09 22.40 1.06
CA VAL A 848 8.71 21.99 1.35
C VAL A 848 7.88 23.19 1.77
N THR A 849 8.40 23.99 2.71
CA THR A 849 7.70 25.17 3.23
C THR A 849 7.99 26.44 2.42
N MET A 850 8.98 26.40 1.53
CA MET A 850 9.46 27.51 0.70
C MET A 850 9.99 28.72 1.49
N LYS A 851 10.65 28.46 2.63
CA LYS A 851 11.08 29.51 3.57
C LYS A 851 12.56 29.38 3.98
N PRO A 852 13.27 30.50 4.22
CA PRO A 852 14.57 30.47 4.90
C PRO A 852 14.42 30.04 6.35
N TYR A 853 15.43 29.38 6.91
CA TYR A 853 15.42 28.95 8.32
C TYR A 853 16.81 28.92 8.95
N GLY A 854 16.83 28.94 10.29
CA GLY A 854 18.02 28.76 11.10
C GLY A 854 18.99 29.94 11.11
N PRO A 855 20.18 29.74 11.70
CA PRO A 855 21.25 30.74 11.71
C PRO A 855 21.93 30.85 10.33
N PRO A 856 22.72 31.91 10.09
CA PRO A 856 23.52 32.04 8.88
C PRO A 856 24.42 30.82 8.68
N LEU A 857 24.39 30.26 7.46
CA LEU A 857 25.20 29.12 7.09
C LEU A 857 26.69 29.50 7.11
N LYS A 858 27.48 28.69 7.81
CA LYS A 858 28.95 28.72 7.78
C LYS A 858 29.45 27.62 6.83
N ASP A 859 30.51 27.88 6.09
CA ASP A 859 31.17 26.88 5.24
C ASP A 859 30.28 26.24 4.16
N PHE A 860 29.28 26.98 3.65
CA PHE A 860 28.47 26.55 2.51
C PHE A 860 29.19 26.86 1.18
N SER A 861 29.50 25.81 0.44
CA SER A 861 30.10 25.91 -0.89
C SER A 861 29.02 25.81 -1.96
N VAL A 862 28.85 26.86 -2.75
CA VAL A 862 27.91 26.86 -3.88
C VAL A 862 28.42 25.88 -4.93
N GLN A 863 27.57 24.98 -5.42
CA GLN A 863 27.86 24.20 -6.62
C GLN A 863 27.36 25.00 -7.83
N ASP A 864 28.28 25.62 -8.58
CA ASP A 864 27.97 26.29 -9.85
C ASP A 864 27.45 25.27 -10.87
N THR A 865 26.13 25.13 -10.93
CA THR A 865 25.45 24.37 -12.00
C THR A 865 24.23 25.14 -12.49
N LEU A 866 24.41 26.42 -12.82
CA LEU A 866 23.53 27.18 -13.71
C LEU A 866 24.31 28.15 -14.62
N ASN A 867 25.51 27.76 -15.05
CA ASN A 867 26.16 28.38 -16.21
C ASN A 867 27.01 27.32 -16.94
N PRO A 868 26.74 26.98 -18.21
CA PRO A 868 27.67 26.14 -18.97
C PRO A 868 28.93 26.96 -19.24
N ASN A 869 30.00 26.68 -18.47
CA ASN A 869 31.32 27.14 -18.83
C ASN A 869 31.67 26.58 -20.22
N SER A 870 31.84 27.48 -21.18
CA SER A 870 32.20 27.17 -22.55
C SER A 870 33.52 26.39 -22.56
N PRO A 871 33.60 25.20 -23.19
CA PRO A 871 34.88 24.53 -23.37
C PRO A 871 35.76 25.39 -24.29
N THR A 872 36.96 25.69 -23.82
CA THR A 872 38.02 26.34 -24.58
C THR A 872 38.26 25.60 -25.90
N THR A 873 37.95 26.26 -27.01
CA THR A 873 38.11 25.73 -28.36
C THR A 873 39.54 25.87 -28.84
N HIS A 874 40.29 24.76 -28.88
CA HIS A 874 41.39 24.59 -29.83
C HIS A 874 41.11 23.41 -30.77
N ARG A 875 40.28 23.64 -31.80
CA ARG A 875 40.45 22.96 -33.09
C ARG A 875 39.80 23.75 -34.22
N LYS A 876 40.57 23.91 -35.30
CA LYS A 876 40.32 24.77 -36.47
C LYS A 876 38.99 24.48 -37.20
N PRO A 877 38.40 25.47 -37.87
CA PRO A 877 37.05 25.40 -38.41
C PRO A 877 37.06 24.73 -39.79
N ASN A 878 36.15 23.78 -40.02
CA ASN A 878 35.71 23.45 -41.37
C ASN A 878 34.35 24.10 -41.61
N LYS A 879 34.36 25.00 -42.60
CA LYS A 879 33.24 25.82 -43.06
C LYS A 879 32.13 24.95 -43.63
N SER A 880 30.90 25.12 -43.12
CA SER A 880 29.69 25.27 -43.94
C SER A 880 28.47 25.57 -43.05
N HIS A 881 28.40 26.81 -42.55
CA HIS A 881 27.12 27.36 -42.12
C HIS A 881 26.34 27.78 -43.38
N ARG A 882 25.21 27.12 -43.65
CA ARG A 882 24.05 27.83 -44.21
C ARG A 882 23.22 28.31 -43.02
N PHE A 883 23.32 29.60 -42.76
CA PHE A 883 22.42 30.33 -41.90
C PHE A 883 21.05 30.37 -42.59
N ASN A 884 19.99 29.96 -41.90
CA ASN A 884 18.62 30.29 -42.31
C ASN A 884 17.96 30.99 -41.12
N PRO A 885 17.72 32.32 -41.18
CA PRO A 885 16.97 33.02 -40.15
C PRO A 885 15.49 32.90 -40.50
N LEU A 886 14.79 31.97 -39.85
CA LEU A 886 13.33 31.95 -39.88
C LEU A 886 12.80 32.02 -38.45
N ASN A 887 12.43 33.25 -38.09
CA ASN A 887 11.10 33.61 -37.57
C ASN A 887 10.56 32.73 -36.43
N THR A 888 10.75 33.18 -35.18
CA THR A 888 10.22 32.54 -33.97
C THR A 888 8.77 32.93 -33.63
N ASP A 889 8.07 33.68 -34.47
CA ASP A 889 6.71 34.16 -34.16
C ASP A 889 5.57 33.19 -34.57
N ALA A 890 5.88 31.93 -34.87
CA ALA A 890 4.85 30.93 -35.16
C ALA A 890 5.31 29.49 -34.88
N ARG A 891 5.83 29.19 -33.68
CA ARG A 891 5.87 27.78 -33.26
C ARG A 891 4.46 27.40 -32.80
N PRO A 892 3.74 26.49 -33.49
CA PRO A 892 2.47 26.03 -32.97
C PRO A 892 2.69 25.48 -31.57
N LEU A 893 1.82 25.86 -30.63
CA LEU A 893 1.79 25.26 -29.30
C LEU A 893 1.77 23.74 -29.49
N HIS A 894 2.84 23.07 -29.06
CA HIS A 894 2.87 21.61 -29.02
C HIS A 894 1.91 21.19 -27.91
N ILE A 895 0.69 20.83 -28.29
CA ILE A 895 -0.31 20.33 -27.36
C ILE A 895 0.13 18.91 -27.00
N LYS A 896 0.63 18.77 -25.76
CA LYS A 896 1.05 17.47 -25.23
C LYS A 896 -0.10 16.48 -25.36
N LYS A 897 0.19 15.29 -25.88
CA LYS A 897 -0.80 14.22 -25.90
C LYS A 897 -1.05 13.72 -24.48
N PRO A 898 -2.31 13.67 -24.03
CA PRO A 898 -2.64 13.11 -22.73
C PRO A 898 -2.45 11.59 -22.75
N LEU A 899 -2.23 11.03 -21.56
CA LEU A 899 -2.23 9.57 -21.40
C LEU A 899 -3.57 8.99 -21.87
N PRO A 900 -3.56 7.83 -22.55
CA PRO A 900 -4.77 7.19 -23.00
C PRO A 900 -5.66 6.80 -21.82
N GLU A 901 -6.98 6.92 -21.99
CA GLU A 901 -7.94 6.51 -20.96
C GLU A 901 -7.99 4.97 -20.77
N GLY A 902 -7.68 4.20 -21.82
CA GLY A 902 -7.59 2.72 -21.82
C GLY A 902 -6.22 2.18 -21.39
N ASP A 903 -5.97 0.87 -21.55
CA ASP A 903 -4.66 0.27 -21.27
C ASP A 903 -3.56 0.96 -22.09
N TYR A 904 -2.47 1.32 -21.44
CA TYR A 904 -1.42 2.13 -22.06
C TYR A 904 -0.79 1.45 -23.27
N VAL A 905 -0.44 0.17 -23.15
CA VAL A 905 0.30 -0.56 -24.18
C VAL A 905 -0.62 -0.89 -25.35
N GLU A 906 -1.86 -1.31 -25.06
CA GLU A 906 -2.88 -1.59 -26.06
C GLU A 906 -3.22 -0.34 -26.88
N SER A 907 -3.48 0.79 -26.19
CA SER A 907 -3.89 2.05 -26.82
C SER A 907 -2.83 2.62 -27.77
N LEU A 908 -1.55 2.40 -27.45
CA LEU A 908 -0.43 2.83 -28.29
C LEU A 908 0.05 1.74 -29.25
N GLN A 909 -0.50 0.53 -29.18
CA GLN A 909 -0.04 -0.63 -29.96
C GLN A 909 1.48 -0.86 -29.83
N GLY A 910 2.03 -0.61 -28.64
CA GLY A 910 3.46 -0.70 -28.35
C GLY A 910 4.34 0.38 -29.03
N LYS A 911 3.77 1.48 -29.54
CA LYS A 911 4.54 2.60 -30.09
C LYS A 911 5.04 3.56 -29.01
N LEU A 912 6.18 4.17 -29.25
CA LEU A 912 6.73 5.20 -28.37
C LEU A 912 6.00 6.54 -28.59
N GLU A 913 5.34 7.04 -27.54
CA GLU A 913 4.84 8.42 -27.48
C GLU A 913 5.75 9.25 -26.57
N LEU A 914 6.53 10.16 -27.14
CA LEU A 914 7.55 10.92 -26.40
C LEU A 914 6.94 11.85 -25.35
N ASP A 915 5.77 12.42 -25.63
CA ASP A 915 5.08 13.34 -24.72
C ASP A 915 4.75 12.67 -23.38
N HIS A 916 4.65 11.33 -23.36
CA HIS A 916 4.40 10.54 -22.15
C HIS A 916 5.68 10.24 -21.36
N PHE A 917 6.86 10.50 -21.92
CA PHE A 917 8.15 10.24 -21.28
C PHE A 917 8.99 11.53 -21.12
N GLU A 918 8.33 12.69 -21.16
CA GLU A 918 8.92 13.95 -20.73
C GLU A 918 9.08 13.98 -19.20
N PRO A 919 9.93 14.85 -18.63
CA PRO A 919 10.22 14.83 -17.20
C PRO A 919 8.99 14.95 -16.28
N ASP A 920 7.93 15.63 -16.72
CA ASP A 920 6.68 15.83 -15.97
C ASP A 920 5.64 14.73 -16.20
N THR A 921 5.78 13.91 -17.23
CA THR A 921 4.80 12.87 -17.61
C THR A 921 5.34 11.45 -17.45
N ILE A 922 6.66 11.26 -17.50
CA ILE A 922 7.31 9.95 -17.39
C ILE A 922 6.87 9.20 -16.14
N GLU A 923 6.73 9.89 -15.00
CA GLU A 923 6.29 9.27 -13.76
C GLU A 923 4.84 8.76 -13.84
N ALA A 924 3.93 9.58 -14.36
CA ALA A 924 2.53 9.20 -14.55
C ALA A 924 2.40 8.00 -15.50
N THR A 925 3.18 7.99 -16.57
CA THR A 925 3.25 6.89 -17.54
C THR A 925 3.80 5.61 -16.92
N MET A 926 4.90 5.70 -16.18
CA MET A 926 5.49 4.54 -15.50
C MET A 926 4.54 3.99 -14.42
N ASN A 927 3.79 4.84 -13.73
CA ASN A 927 2.81 4.42 -12.73
C ASN A 927 1.62 3.73 -13.39
N LYS A 928 1.08 4.30 -14.48
CA LYS A 928 0.00 3.68 -15.26
C LYS A 928 0.42 2.30 -15.78
N PHE A 929 1.58 2.20 -16.44
CA PHE A 929 2.12 0.93 -16.94
C PHE A 929 2.30 -0.12 -15.83
N LYS A 930 2.85 0.25 -14.67
CA LYS A 930 3.02 -0.69 -13.55
C LYS A 930 1.69 -1.14 -12.94
N GLN A 931 0.73 -0.22 -12.81
CA GLN A 931 -0.59 -0.54 -12.28
C GLN A 931 -1.32 -1.52 -13.20
N GLU A 932 -1.30 -1.27 -14.50
CA GLU A 932 -1.92 -2.12 -15.52
C GLU A 932 -1.23 -3.49 -15.59
N MET A 933 0.10 -3.52 -15.61
CA MET A 933 0.88 -4.77 -15.54
C MET A 933 0.54 -5.60 -14.29
N ASN A 934 0.47 -4.97 -13.12
CA ASN A 934 0.17 -5.69 -11.88
C ASN A 934 -1.27 -6.23 -11.91
N ALA A 935 -2.23 -5.40 -12.32
CA ALA A 935 -3.62 -5.82 -12.49
C ALA A 935 -3.75 -6.99 -13.49
N PHE A 936 -2.99 -6.96 -14.60
CA PHE A 936 -2.93 -8.04 -15.58
C PHE A 936 -2.49 -9.35 -14.92
N TYR A 937 -1.35 -9.36 -14.21
CA TYR A 937 -0.85 -10.57 -13.55
C TYR A 937 -1.75 -11.05 -12.41
N ASP A 938 -2.41 -10.15 -11.67
CA ASP A 938 -3.33 -10.48 -10.58
C ASP A 938 -4.64 -11.10 -11.11
N ALA A 939 -5.05 -10.74 -12.33
CA ALA A 939 -6.22 -11.27 -13.01
C ALA A 939 -5.96 -12.65 -13.65
N LEU A 940 -4.70 -13.03 -13.88
CA LEU A 940 -4.39 -14.33 -14.47
C LEU A 940 -4.85 -15.49 -13.56
N PRO A 941 -5.33 -16.60 -14.15
CA PRO A 941 -5.51 -17.83 -13.38
C PRO A 941 -4.15 -18.35 -12.89
N PRO A 942 -4.14 -19.23 -11.87
CA PRO A 942 -2.93 -19.93 -11.47
C PRO A 942 -2.21 -20.53 -12.69
N ILE A 943 -0.87 -20.49 -12.72
CA ILE A 943 -0.04 -20.85 -13.88
C ILE A 943 -0.41 -22.21 -14.47
N ASN A 944 -0.74 -23.20 -13.62
CA ASN A 944 -1.15 -24.55 -14.03
C ASN A 944 -2.53 -24.63 -14.69
N LYS A 945 -3.28 -23.52 -14.72
CA LYS A 945 -4.61 -23.37 -15.32
C LYS A 945 -4.61 -22.40 -16.51
N LEU A 946 -3.47 -21.85 -16.92
CA LEU A 946 -3.38 -21.07 -18.15
C LEU A 946 -3.65 -22.00 -19.35
N GLU A 947 -4.56 -21.59 -20.23
CA GLU A 947 -4.91 -22.37 -21.42
C GLU A 947 -3.71 -22.46 -22.37
N ARG A 948 -3.39 -23.69 -22.78
CA ARG A 948 -2.27 -23.97 -23.70
C ARG A 948 -2.79 -24.55 -25.00
N PRO A 949 -2.25 -24.15 -26.16
CA PRO A 949 -2.61 -24.77 -27.43
C PRO A 949 -2.19 -26.24 -27.45
N LEU A 950 -2.87 -27.05 -28.26
CA LEU A 950 -2.50 -28.44 -28.45
C LEU A 950 -1.10 -28.52 -29.09
N ILE A 951 -0.12 -28.98 -28.32
CA ILE A 951 1.26 -29.14 -28.79
C ILE A 951 1.27 -30.28 -29.83
N PRO A 952 1.69 -30.01 -31.08
CA PRO A 952 1.68 -31.04 -32.12
C PRO A 952 2.69 -32.14 -31.81
N SER A 953 2.28 -33.40 -31.95
CA SER A 953 3.17 -34.54 -31.75
C SER A 953 4.21 -34.65 -32.86
N VAL A 954 5.48 -34.71 -32.46
CA VAL A 954 6.65 -34.85 -33.35
C VAL A 954 7.53 -36.00 -32.83
N PRO A 955 7.09 -37.26 -33.01
CA PRO A 955 7.75 -38.44 -32.43
C PRO A 955 9.08 -38.79 -33.10
N LYS A 956 9.33 -38.27 -34.30
CA LYS A 956 10.60 -38.37 -35.02
C LYS A 956 11.04 -36.97 -35.41
N SER A 957 12.35 -36.76 -35.48
CA SER A 957 12.94 -35.55 -36.04
C SER A 957 12.34 -35.21 -37.42
N VAL A 958 11.93 -33.97 -37.61
CA VAL A 958 11.38 -33.42 -38.87
C VAL A 958 12.20 -32.23 -39.35
N SER A 959 11.97 -31.79 -40.58
CA SER A 959 12.54 -30.52 -41.06
C SER A 959 11.91 -29.32 -40.32
N VAL A 960 12.66 -28.23 -40.19
CA VAL A 960 12.14 -26.98 -39.58
C VAL A 960 10.88 -26.45 -40.29
N PRO A 961 10.77 -26.45 -41.64
CA PRO A 961 9.52 -26.09 -42.30
C PRO A 961 8.33 -26.93 -41.86
N THR A 962 8.50 -28.25 -41.76
CA THR A 962 7.45 -29.17 -41.32
C THR A 962 7.05 -28.91 -39.86
N LEU A 963 8.01 -28.54 -39.01
CA LEU A 963 7.73 -28.19 -37.61
C LEU A 963 6.89 -26.90 -37.54
N PHE A 964 7.25 -25.87 -38.31
CA PHE A 964 6.46 -24.63 -38.39
C PHE A 964 5.06 -24.88 -38.94
N GLU A 965 4.91 -25.65 -40.02
CA GLU A 965 3.60 -26.06 -40.55
C GLU A 965 2.73 -26.75 -39.49
N LYS A 966 3.32 -27.67 -38.71
CA LYS A 966 2.59 -28.37 -37.64
C LYS A 966 2.19 -27.42 -36.50
N ALA A 967 3.07 -26.50 -36.10
CA ALA A 967 2.78 -25.54 -35.04
C ALA A 967 1.72 -24.51 -35.47
N PHE A 968 1.79 -23.98 -36.69
CA PHE A 968 0.83 -23.03 -37.23
C PHE A 968 -0.55 -23.62 -37.58
N LYS A 969 -0.72 -24.95 -37.47
CA LYS A 969 -2.02 -25.61 -37.55
C LYS A 969 -2.79 -25.55 -36.23
N THR A 970 -2.09 -25.40 -35.09
CA THR A 970 -2.70 -25.41 -33.76
C THR A 970 -2.55 -24.09 -33.01
N SER A 971 -1.75 -23.15 -33.53
CA SER A 971 -1.57 -21.81 -32.96
C SER A 971 -1.38 -20.76 -34.06
N ASN A 972 -1.87 -19.54 -33.83
CA ASN A 972 -1.54 -18.40 -34.69
C ASN A 972 -0.18 -17.77 -34.35
N GLY A 973 0.32 -17.96 -33.13
CA GLY A 973 1.61 -17.44 -32.67
C GLY A 973 2.64 -18.54 -32.39
N ILE A 974 3.90 -18.23 -32.69
CA ILE A 974 5.07 -19.04 -32.30
C ILE A 974 6.08 -18.16 -31.59
N VAL A 975 6.55 -18.59 -30.41
CA VAL A 975 7.58 -17.88 -29.64
C VAL A 975 8.88 -18.67 -29.70
N LEU A 976 9.89 -18.13 -30.38
CA LEU A 976 11.23 -18.69 -30.47
C LEU A 976 12.07 -18.20 -29.29
N GLY A 977 12.51 -19.13 -28.43
CA GLY A 977 13.41 -18.85 -27.32
C GLY A 977 14.84 -19.22 -27.67
N GLU A 978 15.78 -18.28 -27.54
CA GLU A 978 17.22 -18.53 -27.75
C GLU A 978 18.06 -17.99 -26.58
N LYS A 979 19.25 -18.55 -26.36
CA LYS A 979 20.28 -17.84 -25.61
C LYS A 979 20.85 -16.74 -26.51
N HIS A 980 20.84 -15.49 -26.06
CA HIS A 980 21.27 -14.32 -26.86
C HIS A 980 22.69 -14.42 -27.45
N SER A 981 23.54 -15.30 -26.90
CA SER A 981 24.88 -15.61 -27.41
C SER A 981 24.90 -16.49 -28.67
N GLN A 982 23.82 -17.20 -29.01
CA GLN A 982 23.79 -18.14 -30.13
C GLN A 982 23.30 -17.49 -31.44
N MET A 983 23.67 -18.09 -32.58
CA MET A 983 23.24 -17.65 -33.92
C MET A 983 22.06 -18.47 -34.48
N ALA A 984 21.59 -19.46 -33.72
CA ALA A 984 20.68 -20.49 -34.17
C ALA A 984 19.33 -19.90 -34.64
N SER A 985 18.77 -18.93 -33.91
CA SER A 985 17.49 -18.30 -34.25
C SER A 985 17.57 -17.44 -35.53
N PHE A 986 18.68 -16.71 -35.73
CA PHE A 986 18.89 -15.92 -36.94
C PHE A 986 19.04 -16.82 -38.16
N LYS A 987 19.82 -17.91 -38.05
CA LYS A 987 19.94 -18.93 -39.10
C LYS A 987 18.58 -19.58 -39.41
N VAL A 988 17.79 -19.90 -38.39
CA VAL A 988 16.46 -20.52 -38.54
C VAL A 988 15.48 -19.57 -39.21
N LEU A 989 15.32 -18.34 -38.72
CA LEU A 989 14.41 -17.37 -39.31
C LEU A 989 14.82 -17.07 -40.76
N PHE A 990 16.11 -16.79 -41.01
CA PHE A 990 16.60 -16.44 -42.34
C PHE A 990 16.44 -17.57 -43.37
N ALA A 991 16.69 -18.82 -42.97
CA ALA A 991 16.51 -19.96 -43.85
C ALA A 991 15.03 -20.28 -44.15
N ASN A 992 14.11 -19.85 -43.28
CA ASN A 992 12.70 -20.26 -43.34
C ASN A 992 11.73 -19.08 -43.57
N VAL A 993 12.20 -17.89 -43.95
CA VAL A 993 11.32 -16.71 -44.21
C VAL A 993 10.21 -17.04 -45.22
N GLU A 994 10.54 -17.75 -46.30
CA GLU A 994 9.54 -18.17 -47.30
C GLU A 994 8.50 -19.12 -46.71
N THR A 995 8.94 -20.05 -45.84
CA THR A 995 8.01 -20.93 -45.12
C THR A 995 7.07 -20.12 -44.24
N LEU A 996 7.58 -19.14 -43.48
CA LEU A 996 6.75 -18.28 -42.63
C LEU A 996 5.71 -17.53 -43.47
N LYS A 997 6.13 -16.94 -44.60
CA LYS A 997 5.24 -16.29 -45.56
C LYS A 997 4.17 -17.25 -46.07
N ASN A 998 4.55 -18.46 -46.47
CA ASN A 998 3.62 -19.48 -46.99
C ASN A 998 2.64 -19.98 -45.93
N GLN A 999 3.03 -19.97 -44.64
CA GLN A 999 2.14 -20.26 -43.53
C GLN A 999 1.19 -19.11 -43.19
N GLY A 1000 1.36 -17.94 -43.81
CA GLY A 1000 0.53 -16.75 -43.61
C GLY A 1000 1.04 -15.83 -42.50
N VAL A 1001 2.30 -15.94 -42.09
CA VAL A 1001 2.90 -15.05 -41.08
C VAL A 1001 2.98 -13.63 -41.64
N LYS A 1002 2.46 -12.67 -40.87
CA LYS A 1002 2.44 -11.25 -41.22
C LYS A 1002 3.41 -10.42 -40.40
N LYS A 1003 3.75 -10.85 -39.19
CA LYS A 1003 4.57 -10.10 -38.24
C LYS A 1003 5.65 -10.96 -37.59
N VAL A 1004 6.84 -10.38 -37.42
CA VAL A 1004 7.91 -10.93 -36.57
C VAL A 1004 8.32 -9.91 -35.51
N TYR A 1005 8.18 -10.30 -34.24
CA TYR A 1005 8.51 -9.50 -33.07
C TYR A 1005 9.91 -9.82 -32.55
N PHE A 1006 10.70 -8.82 -32.15
CA PHE A 1006 12.05 -9.03 -31.64
C PHE A 1006 12.27 -8.38 -30.26
N GLU A 1007 12.72 -9.19 -29.28
CA GLU A 1007 13.36 -8.66 -28.08
C GLU A 1007 14.66 -7.96 -28.46
N GLY A 1008 14.98 -6.82 -27.84
CA GLY A 1008 16.18 -6.07 -28.16
C GLY A 1008 16.07 -5.20 -29.42
N LEU A 1009 14.90 -5.09 -30.06
CA LEU A 1009 14.54 -3.97 -30.92
C LEU A 1009 13.66 -2.99 -30.14
N ILE A 1010 13.93 -1.70 -30.29
CA ILE A 1010 13.16 -0.61 -29.68
C ILE A 1010 12.65 0.37 -30.74
N ASP A 1011 11.48 0.93 -30.48
CA ASP A 1011 10.98 2.06 -31.26
C ASP A 1011 11.63 3.38 -30.79
N THR A 1012 11.92 4.26 -31.75
CA THR A 1012 12.48 5.58 -31.48
C THR A 1012 11.88 6.59 -32.46
N PRO A 1013 11.98 7.91 -32.21
CA PRO A 1013 11.49 8.92 -33.15
C PRO A 1013 12.15 8.88 -34.54
N LYS A 1014 13.26 8.13 -34.69
CA LYS A 1014 13.98 7.93 -35.95
C LYS A 1014 13.71 6.56 -36.58
N GLY A 1015 12.72 5.82 -36.06
CA GLY A 1015 12.40 4.45 -36.45
C GLY A 1015 13.02 3.39 -35.54
N LEU A 1016 12.91 2.14 -35.97
CA LEU A 1016 13.40 0.98 -35.23
C LEU A 1016 14.92 1.03 -35.04
N ARG A 1017 15.36 0.69 -33.83
CA ARG A 1017 16.77 0.66 -33.47
C ARG A 1017 17.14 -0.63 -32.76
N ASP A 1018 18.29 -1.20 -33.13
CA ASP A 1018 18.93 -2.30 -32.41
C ASP A 1018 19.42 -1.84 -31.03
N ASP A 1019 18.93 -2.48 -29.98
CA ASP A 1019 19.33 -2.30 -28.58
C ASP A 1019 20.08 -3.50 -27.98
N GLY A 1020 20.63 -4.37 -28.83
CA GLY A 1020 21.55 -5.41 -28.40
C GLY A 1020 21.45 -6.71 -29.17
N ILE A 1021 20.30 -7.03 -29.78
CA ILE A 1021 20.08 -8.35 -30.38
C ILE A 1021 21.04 -8.62 -31.56
N GLY A 1022 21.45 -7.59 -32.30
CA GLY A 1022 22.44 -7.73 -33.38
C GLY A 1022 23.89 -7.86 -32.91
N VAL A 1023 24.20 -7.56 -31.63
CA VAL A 1023 25.58 -7.43 -31.12
C VAL A 1023 25.95 -8.38 -29.98
N LEU A 1024 25.05 -9.29 -29.58
CA LEU A 1024 25.20 -10.16 -28.40
C LEU A 1024 25.70 -11.60 -28.69
N GLY A 1025 26.22 -11.91 -29.89
CA GLY A 1025 26.69 -13.25 -30.25
C GLY A 1025 27.98 -13.71 -29.55
N GLU A 1026 28.24 -15.03 -29.52
CA GLU A 1026 29.45 -15.67 -28.95
C GLU A 1026 30.78 -15.10 -29.50
N GLN A 1027 30.77 -14.54 -30.72
CA GLN A 1027 31.92 -13.86 -31.35
C GLN A 1027 31.71 -12.35 -31.56
N GLY A 1028 30.79 -11.74 -30.82
CA GLY A 1028 30.42 -10.32 -30.96
C GLY A 1028 29.19 -10.11 -31.86
N ARG A 1029 29.34 -9.36 -32.96
CA ARG A 1029 28.20 -9.09 -33.86
C ARG A 1029 27.66 -10.37 -34.49
N ARG A 1030 26.34 -10.48 -34.62
CA ARG A 1030 25.69 -11.51 -35.42
C ARG A 1030 25.95 -11.21 -36.89
N THR A 1031 26.60 -12.12 -37.62
CA THR A 1031 27.12 -11.84 -38.98
C THR A 1031 26.69 -12.85 -40.05
N ASN A 1032 25.99 -13.93 -39.69
CA ASN A 1032 25.56 -14.98 -40.64
C ASN A 1032 24.17 -15.55 -40.29
N PRO A 1033 23.07 -14.84 -40.61
CA PRO A 1033 23.01 -13.49 -41.17
C PRO A 1033 23.26 -12.39 -40.13
N THR A 1034 23.47 -11.16 -40.59
CA THR A 1034 23.35 -9.95 -39.78
C THR A 1034 21.88 -9.65 -39.44
N LEU A 1035 21.65 -8.81 -38.42
CA LEU A 1035 20.31 -8.33 -38.10
C LEU A 1035 19.70 -7.59 -39.31
N GLU A 1036 20.46 -6.70 -39.94
CA GLU A 1036 20.03 -5.93 -41.11
C GLU A 1036 19.61 -6.83 -42.28
N GLU A 1037 20.41 -7.86 -42.60
CA GLU A 1037 20.06 -8.84 -43.65
C GLU A 1037 18.79 -9.63 -43.31
N LEU A 1038 18.60 -10.01 -42.03
CA LEU A 1038 17.41 -10.72 -41.59
C LEU A 1038 16.15 -9.83 -41.68
N LEU A 1039 16.22 -8.59 -41.17
CA LEU A 1039 15.11 -7.64 -41.25
C LEU A 1039 14.76 -7.35 -42.71
N GLY A 1040 15.76 -7.06 -43.55
CA GLY A 1040 15.56 -6.83 -44.98
C GLY A 1040 14.93 -8.03 -45.69
N LYS A 1041 15.30 -9.26 -45.32
CA LYS A 1041 14.69 -10.48 -45.90
C LYS A 1041 13.23 -10.69 -45.46
N LEU A 1042 12.90 -10.37 -44.21
CA LEU A 1042 11.52 -10.42 -43.70
C LEU A 1042 10.63 -9.41 -44.43
N GLU A 1043 11.08 -8.15 -44.53
CA GLU A 1043 10.37 -7.08 -45.21
C GLU A 1043 10.19 -7.36 -46.70
N ALA A 1044 11.23 -7.85 -47.39
CA ALA A 1044 11.15 -8.26 -48.79
C ALA A 1044 10.13 -9.39 -49.04
N ASN A 1045 9.76 -10.14 -47.99
CA ASN A 1045 8.74 -11.17 -48.04
C ASN A 1045 7.36 -10.72 -47.55
N GLY A 1046 7.19 -9.43 -47.28
CA GLY A 1046 5.93 -8.85 -46.81
C GLY A 1046 5.62 -9.21 -45.36
N ILE A 1047 6.66 -9.45 -44.55
CA ILE A 1047 6.55 -9.72 -43.12
C ILE A 1047 7.04 -8.48 -42.37
N GLU A 1048 6.15 -7.86 -41.60
CA GLU A 1048 6.43 -6.66 -40.82
C GLU A 1048 7.29 -6.99 -39.59
N VAL A 1049 8.27 -6.14 -39.33
CA VAL A 1049 9.18 -6.26 -38.17
C VAL A 1049 8.68 -5.36 -37.06
N MET A 1050 8.49 -5.94 -35.87
CA MET A 1050 7.92 -5.24 -34.72
C MET A 1050 8.83 -5.29 -33.49
N PRO A 1051 8.98 -4.20 -32.73
CA PRO A 1051 9.71 -4.19 -31.46
C PRO A 1051 8.82 -4.70 -30.33
N ILE A 1052 9.39 -5.47 -29.41
CA ILE A 1052 8.73 -5.86 -28.14
C ILE A 1052 9.55 -5.44 -26.91
N ASP A 1053 10.48 -4.51 -27.12
CA ASP A 1053 11.12 -3.76 -26.06
C ASP A 1053 10.80 -2.28 -26.18
N HIS A 1054 10.66 -1.62 -25.04
CA HIS A 1054 10.39 -0.20 -24.94
C HIS A 1054 11.54 0.52 -24.23
N CYS A 1055 11.98 1.65 -24.79
CA CYS A 1055 13.11 2.44 -24.30
C CYS A 1055 13.05 2.72 -22.80
N PHE A 1056 11.88 3.15 -22.32
CA PHE A 1056 11.64 3.53 -20.93
C PHE A 1056 11.03 2.39 -20.10
N LEU A 1057 9.86 1.88 -20.49
CA LEU A 1057 9.08 0.88 -19.73
C LEU A 1057 9.81 -0.44 -19.43
N THR A 1058 10.48 -1.05 -20.42
CA THR A 1058 11.10 -2.38 -20.27
C THR A 1058 12.62 -2.32 -20.18
N ARG A 1059 13.26 -1.35 -20.85
CA ARG A 1059 14.72 -1.18 -20.90
C ARG A 1059 15.27 -0.17 -19.88
N HIS A 1060 14.42 0.69 -19.31
CA HIS A 1060 14.79 1.70 -18.30
C HIS A 1060 15.99 2.56 -18.70
N LYS A 1061 16.07 2.97 -19.97
CA LYS A 1061 17.21 3.74 -20.50
C LYS A 1061 17.35 5.15 -19.91
N ASP A 1062 16.30 5.66 -19.28
CA ASP A 1062 16.29 6.86 -18.44
C ASP A 1062 17.11 6.69 -17.14
N GLN A 1063 17.52 5.47 -16.80
CA GLN A 1063 18.15 5.13 -15.51
C GLN A 1063 19.52 4.45 -15.70
N PRO A 1064 20.55 5.20 -16.08
CA PRO A 1064 21.85 4.65 -16.51
C PRO A 1064 22.64 3.91 -15.41
N HIS A 1065 22.27 4.05 -14.14
CA HIS A 1065 22.94 3.39 -13.00
C HIS A 1065 22.32 2.04 -12.59
N LYS A 1066 21.26 1.58 -13.25
CA LYS A 1066 20.69 0.24 -12.99
C LYS A 1066 21.63 -0.84 -13.54
N LYS A 1067 22.01 -1.80 -12.67
CA LYS A 1067 22.78 -2.99 -13.07
C LYS A 1067 21.96 -3.81 -14.09
N ARG A 1068 22.64 -4.40 -15.07
CA ARG A 1068 22.01 -5.36 -16.00
C ARG A 1068 21.50 -6.57 -15.22
N THR A 1069 20.26 -6.97 -15.45
CA THR A 1069 19.66 -8.17 -14.86
C THR A 1069 20.21 -9.43 -15.52
N THR A 1070 20.55 -10.43 -14.71
CA THR A 1070 21.01 -11.76 -15.15
C THR A 1070 19.98 -12.82 -14.75
N THR A 1071 19.85 -13.88 -15.54
CA THR A 1071 18.88 -14.97 -15.27
C THR A 1071 19.14 -15.60 -13.90
N GLY A 1072 18.12 -15.62 -13.03
CA GLY A 1072 18.19 -16.16 -11.67
C GLY A 1072 18.71 -15.21 -10.59
N GLU A 1073 19.05 -13.97 -10.92
CA GLU A 1073 19.46 -12.93 -9.96
C GLU A 1073 18.71 -11.63 -10.26
N SER A 1074 17.67 -11.33 -9.47
CA SER A 1074 16.81 -10.15 -9.65
C SER A 1074 16.12 -10.06 -11.04
N SER A 1075 15.97 -11.20 -11.75
CA SER A 1075 15.41 -11.28 -13.11
C SER A 1075 13.90 -11.14 -13.19
N GLN A 1076 13.16 -11.47 -12.11
CA GLN A 1076 11.69 -11.46 -12.13
C GLN A 1076 11.07 -10.12 -12.56
N ARG A 1077 11.70 -8.99 -12.20
CA ARG A 1077 11.22 -7.67 -12.63
C ARG A 1077 11.26 -7.52 -14.15
N ARG A 1078 12.40 -7.84 -14.77
CA ARG A 1078 12.57 -7.80 -16.23
C ARG A 1078 11.63 -8.80 -16.91
N LEU A 1079 11.45 -10.00 -16.33
CA LEU A 1079 10.50 -10.99 -16.84
C LEU A 1079 9.08 -10.43 -16.86
N ARG A 1080 8.60 -9.85 -15.75
CA ARG A 1080 7.24 -9.28 -15.67
C ARG A 1080 7.05 -8.08 -16.61
N GLU A 1081 7.96 -7.10 -16.56
CA GLU A 1081 7.85 -5.88 -17.38
C GLU A 1081 7.91 -6.20 -18.88
N CYS A 1082 8.84 -7.05 -19.31
CA CYS A 1082 9.00 -7.41 -20.71
C CYS A 1082 7.87 -8.33 -21.21
N ASN A 1083 7.51 -9.38 -20.45
CA ASN A 1083 6.50 -10.34 -20.91
C ASN A 1083 5.12 -9.68 -21.05
N TYR A 1084 4.71 -8.86 -20.07
CA TYR A 1084 3.46 -8.10 -20.15
C TYR A 1084 3.45 -7.11 -21.32
N TYR A 1085 4.49 -6.27 -21.44
CA TYR A 1085 4.56 -5.31 -22.54
C TYR A 1085 4.51 -6.00 -23.91
N ALA A 1086 5.27 -7.09 -24.06
CA ALA A 1086 5.34 -7.85 -25.30
C ALA A 1086 4.00 -8.56 -25.60
N SER A 1087 3.32 -9.16 -24.60
CA SER A 1087 2.03 -9.82 -24.82
C SER A 1087 0.95 -8.83 -25.24
N GLU A 1088 0.86 -7.68 -24.58
CA GLU A 1088 -0.14 -6.65 -24.92
C GLU A 1088 0.15 -6.05 -26.30
N THR A 1089 1.42 -5.77 -26.61
CA THR A 1089 1.82 -5.28 -27.95
C THR A 1089 1.45 -6.28 -29.04
N ILE A 1090 1.71 -7.57 -28.83
CA ILE A 1090 1.37 -8.63 -29.79
C ILE A 1090 -0.15 -8.72 -29.95
N GLN A 1091 -0.92 -8.75 -28.87
CA GLN A 1091 -2.38 -8.85 -28.95
C GLN A 1091 -3.00 -7.63 -29.67
N ALA A 1092 -2.51 -6.42 -29.36
CA ALA A 1092 -3.00 -5.18 -29.96
C ALA A 1092 -2.67 -5.04 -31.46
N THR A 1093 -1.62 -5.71 -31.94
CA THR A 1093 -1.14 -5.55 -33.32
C THR A 1093 -1.39 -6.76 -34.20
N SER A 1094 -1.41 -7.98 -33.67
CA SER A 1094 -1.54 -9.20 -34.49
C SER A 1094 -2.99 -9.52 -34.87
N GLY A 1095 -3.98 -9.19 -34.04
CA GLY A 1095 -5.37 -9.56 -34.28
C GLY A 1095 -5.53 -11.07 -34.53
N THR A 1096 -6.04 -11.45 -35.71
CA THR A 1096 -6.15 -12.86 -36.14
C THR A 1096 -5.01 -13.32 -37.05
N GLU A 1097 -4.01 -12.47 -37.29
CA GLU A 1097 -2.88 -12.79 -38.16
C GLU A 1097 -1.91 -13.75 -37.48
N LYS A 1098 -1.17 -14.52 -38.28
CA LYS A 1098 -0.09 -15.37 -37.77
C LYS A 1098 1.18 -14.56 -37.55
N TRP A 1099 1.90 -14.89 -36.49
CA TRP A 1099 3.10 -14.16 -36.09
C TRP A 1099 4.16 -15.05 -35.45
N VAL A 1100 5.40 -14.55 -35.43
CA VAL A 1100 6.52 -15.16 -34.71
C VAL A 1100 7.14 -14.13 -33.78
N ALA A 1101 7.53 -14.50 -32.56
CA ALA A 1101 8.34 -13.66 -31.68
C ALA A 1101 9.70 -14.31 -31.41
N LEU A 1102 10.79 -13.56 -31.48
CA LEU A 1102 12.13 -13.99 -31.08
C LEU A 1102 12.52 -13.32 -29.76
N VAL A 1103 12.71 -14.14 -28.73
CA VAL A 1103 13.03 -13.70 -27.37
C VAL A 1103 14.11 -14.56 -26.72
N GLY A 1104 14.68 -14.06 -25.63
CA GLY A 1104 15.53 -14.85 -24.74
C GLY A 1104 14.75 -16.00 -24.12
N CYS A 1105 15.40 -17.15 -23.89
CA CYS A 1105 14.71 -18.36 -23.39
C CYS A 1105 13.85 -18.14 -22.14
N ALA A 1106 14.23 -17.23 -21.25
CA ALA A 1106 13.50 -16.95 -20.01
C ALA A 1106 12.17 -16.22 -20.22
N HIS A 1107 11.99 -15.58 -21.39
CA HIS A 1107 10.75 -14.90 -21.78
C HIS A 1107 9.80 -15.80 -22.59
N MET A 1108 10.27 -16.95 -23.07
CA MET A 1108 9.51 -17.81 -24.00
C MET A 1108 8.36 -18.56 -23.32
N ASN A 1109 8.68 -19.39 -22.32
CA ASN A 1109 7.73 -20.15 -21.51
C ASN A 1109 7.85 -19.71 -20.04
N THR A 1110 6.95 -20.18 -19.18
CA THR A 1110 6.96 -19.85 -17.76
C THR A 1110 8.33 -20.11 -17.11
N CYS A 1111 8.88 -19.09 -16.46
CA CYS A 1111 10.19 -19.13 -15.80
C CYS A 1111 10.14 -18.32 -14.50
N GLU A 1112 10.74 -18.84 -13.43
CA GLU A 1112 10.77 -18.19 -12.10
C GLU A 1112 9.38 -17.76 -11.59
N ASN A 1113 8.35 -18.58 -11.84
CA ASN A 1113 6.93 -18.29 -11.55
C ASN A 1113 6.34 -17.07 -12.30
N VAL A 1114 6.97 -16.63 -13.38
CA VAL A 1114 6.43 -15.60 -14.27
C VAL A 1114 6.00 -16.27 -15.58
N PRO A 1115 4.71 -16.20 -15.97
CA PRO A 1115 4.24 -16.70 -17.26
C PRO A 1115 5.03 -16.10 -18.43
N GLY A 1116 5.43 -16.96 -19.37
CA GLY A 1116 6.14 -16.57 -20.58
C GLY A 1116 5.18 -16.12 -21.68
N LEU A 1117 5.75 -15.59 -22.77
CA LEU A 1117 4.97 -15.11 -23.91
C LEU A 1117 4.11 -16.21 -24.54
N ALA A 1118 4.59 -17.46 -24.57
CA ALA A 1118 3.82 -18.57 -25.10
C ALA A 1118 2.52 -18.78 -24.30
N GLU A 1119 2.58 -18.76 -22.97
CA GLU A 1119 1.38 -18.91 -22.14
C GLU A 1119 0.48 -17.67 -22.17
N LEU A 1120 1.06 -16.46 -22.14
CA LEU A 1120 0.30 -15.20 -22.13
C LEU A 1120 -0.41 -14.90 -23.45
N THR A 1121 0.00 -15.52 -24.56
CA THR A 1121 -0.58 -15.31 -25.89
C THR A 1121 -1.20 -16.59 -26.47
N HIS A 1122 -1.43 -17.61 -25.64
CA HIS A 1122 -1.98 -18.91 -26.04
C HIS A 1122 -1.26 -19.54 -27.26
N SER A 1123 0.06 -19.42 -27.25
CA SER A 1123 0.96 -19.76 -28.36
C SER A 1123 1.92 -20.90 -28.00
N ILE A 1124 2.72 -21.33 -28.98
CA ILE A 1124 3.68 -22.44 -28.81
C ILE A 1124 5.09 -21.88 -28.60
N GLY A 1125 5.77 -22.32 -27.53
CA GLY A 1125 7.18 -22.02 -27.30
C GLY A 1125 8.10 -23.02 -28.01
N ILE A 1126 9.02 -22.54 -28.84
CA ILE A 1126 10.03 -23.37 -29.53
C ILE A 1126 11.42 -22.95 -29.10
N TYR A 1127 12.13 -23.83 -28.37
CA TYR A 1127 13.51 -23.58 -28.00
C TYR A 1127 14.43 -23.79 -29.19
N VAL A 1128 15.28 -22.81 -29.49
CA VAL A 1128 16.23 -22.85 -30.60
C VAL A 1128 17.65 -22.82 -30.05
N ALA A 1129 18.47 -23.79 -30.47
CA ALA A 1129 19.85 -23.89 -29.99
C ALA A 1129 20.81 -24.50 -31.02
N ASN A 1130 22.09 -24.17 -30.90
CA ASN A 1130 23.16 -24.87 -31.61
C ASN A 1130 23.38 -26.28 -31.02
N ALA A 1131 23.70 -27.27 -31.86
CA ALA A 1131 24.05 -28.62 -31.44
C ALA A 1131 25.17 -29.22 -32.30
N ASP A 1132 26.15 -29.85 -31.65
CA ASP A 1132 27.35 -30.40 -32.32
C ASP A 1132 27.06 -31.70 -33.12
N ASN A 1133 25.94 -32.37 -32.85
CA ASN A 1133 25.57 -33.68 -33.45
C ASN A 1133 24.39 -33.59 -34.45
N VAL A 1134 24.17 -32.41 -35.04
CA VAL A 1134 23.10 -32.18 -36.02
C VAL A 1134 23.71 -31.68 -37.32
N LYS A 1135 23.32 -32.28 -38.46
CA LYS A 1135 23.63 -31.76 -39.80
C LYS A 1135 22.46 -30.90 -40.28
N GLY A 1136 22.70 -29.64 -40.63
CA GLY A 1136 21.67 -28.68 -41.03
C GLY A 1136 20.77 -28.21 -39.86
N GLN A 1137 19.46 -28.23 -40.05
CA GLN A 1137 18.49 -27.81 -39.04
C GLN A 1137 17.42 -28.89 -38.84
N VAL A 1138 17.14 -29.25 -37.59
CA VAL A 1138 16.18 -30.31 -37.26
C VAL A 1138 15.19 -29.86 -36.19
N GLY A 1139 13.91 -30.11 -36.44
CA GLY A 1139 12.83 -29.90 -35.48
C GLY A 1139 12.45 -31.21 -34.77
N LYS A 1140 12.23 -31.17 -33.46
CA LYS A 1140 11.75 -32.34 -32.69
C LYS A 1140 10.98 -31.93 -31.44
N GLN A 1141 10.23 -32.87 -30.89
CA GLN A 1141 9.67 -32.78 -29.54
C GLN A 1141 10.54 -33.65 -28.63
N LEU A 1142 11.24 -33.05 -27.66
CA LEU A 1142 12.05 -33.80 -26.70
C LEU A 1142 11.16 -34.42 -25.63
N ILE A 1143 11.37 -35.70 -25.34
CA ILE A 1143 10.75 -36.42 -24.22
C ILE A 1143 11.85 -36.59 -23.16
N GLY A 1144 11.76 -35.88 -22.03
CA GLY A 1144 12.83 -35.77 -21.03
C GLY A 1144 12.45 -34.86 -19.86
N ARG A 1145 13.44 -34.39 -19.06
CA ARG A 1145 13.22 -33.48 -17.90
C ARG A 1145 12.78 -32.09 -18.39
N PRO A 1146 11.48 -31.72 -18.30
CA PRO A 1146 11.04 -30.39 -18.69
C PRO A 1146 11.68 -29.33 -17.80
N GLN A 1147 11.83 -28.10 -18.30
CA GLN A 1147 12.19 -26.95 -17.47
C GLN A 1147 11.20 -26.82 -16.30
N ASP A 1148 11.71 -26.70 -15.08
CA ASP A 1148 10.90 -26.38 -13.90
C ASP A 1148 10.44 -24.92 -14.00
N PRO A 1149 9.12 -24.65 -14.04
CA PRO A 1149 8.58 -23.29 -14.19
C PRO A 1149 8.87 -22.39 -12.98
N THR A 1150 9.24 -22.96 -11.83
CA THR A 1150 9.59 -22.22 -10.61
C THR A 1150 11.07 -21.81 -10.59
N LYS A 1151 11.88 -22.29 -11.54
CA LYS A 1151 13.33 -22.13 -11.54
C LYS A 1151 13.81 -21.29 -12.74
N PRO A 1152 15.01 -20.70 -12.63
CA PRO A 1152 15.69 -20.09 -13.77
C PRO A 1152 15.92 -21.09 -14.91
N VAL A 1153 15.94 -20.60 -16.16
CA VAL A 1153 16.16 -21.45 -17.34
C VAL A 1153 17.49 -22.22 -17.26
N GLY A 1154 17.44 -23.52 -17.53
CA GLY A 1154 18.59 -24.42 -17.54
C GLY A 1154 18.98 -24.98 -16.17
N TRP A 1155 18.27 -24.59 -15.10
CA TRP A 1155 18.48 -25.14 -13.76
C TRP A 1155 18.15 -26.65 -13.72
N GLY A 1156 18.98 -27.45 -13.06
CA GLY A 1156 18.77 -28.90 -12.92
C GLY A 1156 18.90 -29.72 -14.21
N GLY A 1157 19.39 -29.11 -15.30
CA GLY A 1157 19.47 -29.75 -16.63
C GLY A 1157 18.13 -29.84 -17.36
N GLY A 1158 17.12 -29.07 -16.93
CA GLY A 1158 15.84 -28.95 -17.62
C GLY A 1158 16.01 -28.25 -18.97
N ILE A 1159 15.24 -28.70 -19.97
CA ILE A 1159 15.24 -28.11 -21.32
C ILE A 1159 13.97 -27.26 -21.48
N PRO A 1160 14.08 -25.96 -21.81
CA PRO A 1160 12.91 -25.10 -22.01
C PRO A 1160 12.25 -25.37 -23.37
N GLY A 1161 10.98 -24.96 -23.53
CA GLY A 1161 10.26 -25.06 -24.81
C GLY A 1161 9.30 -26.24 -24.89
N ASP A 1162 8.23 -26.06 -25.67
CA ASP A 1162 7.26 -27.09 -26.02
C ASP A 1162 7.77 -27.98 -27.16
N LEU A 1163 8.44 -27.33 -28.12
CA LEU A 1163 9.13 -27.95 -29.25
C LEU A 1163 10.56 -27.40 -29.32
N HIS A 1164 11.40 -28.06 -30.11
CA HIS A 1164 12.83 -27.77 -30.14
C HIS A 1164 13.35 -27.75 -31.57
N ILE A 1165 14.17 -26.75 -31.89
CA ILE A 1165 14.95 -26.67 -33.13
C ILE A 1165 16.42 -26.69 -32.78
N PHE A 1166 17.15 -27.65 -33.35
CA PHE A 1166 18.60 -27.72 -33.23
C PHE A 1166 19.24 -27.39 -34.56
N VAL A 1167 20.26 -26.53 -34.50
CA VAL A 1167 20.99 -26.01 -35.66
C VAL A 1167 22.44 -26.48 -35.58
N GLU A 1168 22.98 -26.91 -36.70
CA GLU A 1168 24.41 -27.19 -36.84
C GLU A 1168 25.22 -25.94 -36.45
N ARG A 1169 26.19 -26.13 -35.55
CA ARG A 1169 26.94 -25.04 -34.91
C ARG A 1169 27.69 -24.20 -35.92
#